data_AF-A0A7Y2Z238-F1
#
_entry.id   AF-A0A7Y2Z238-F1
#
_cell.length_a   1.000
_cell.length_b   1.000
_cell.length_c   1.000
_cell.angle_alpha   90.00
_cell.angle_beta   90.00
_cell.angle_gamma   90.00
#
_symmetry.space_group_name_H-M   'P 1'
#
loop_
_entity.id
_entity.type
_entity.pdbx_description
1 polymer ?
#
loop_
_entity_poly.entity_id
_entity_poly.type
_entity_poly.pdbx_seq_one_letter_code
_entity_poly.pdbx_strand_id
1 'polypeptide(L)'
;MDTHQKGNSRRTFFQQLILGSAGLYLFPYLQSCDNGKYPDMIKGSGNPPFNVWEEMIYALENSPDHYLARRDNLVSAGDINAMRDFVVNDIGLLPSDKGYFRSIAAGLLYGPDAALRCGLATPREKAEILSKMLQEAGVEARVVLETVDMSEEEVKSILFNPGKAAFEPAAKDSDLKRWKKELGSNPENGTVVVMESPVEKATIFADGLLEKLDDKYKQVETESKFYFSNSGVPTVLYMEEGVEKYAHLFDPSVPLGSLHPSNKDNYTKDAKPLRSIEEEVSVTIKSTNAFDGTKEIELIKGSWKASDLVGNQVKVSFLNNMTFEDQAVKSVSDISTFTPCLALQAIHKDRKYMEERSFLGEPITLEGEKVFSEFGLQSKGDEQQGDIRDVVSLEIKAFPKTYPKVRLEIFPKDNEGKIVEGIKAGNFTIRDNNKLVTGLLRQNIVAPRIMLLYDTSLSMPNQYRDEGIVAFLEETQTAIRETYPHARIKLQETGSRIYTAHLKAAQTESDLILYATDGHNSDSFNPDDKPIFESGPPTLYLYTRDTDKYIQAIADNTGGMIIPAEDQQATILQIRETINSLEFPPYVFNYNSVEIDKDHLVEVSAKKNVLSASANFRFASKSSNAVGKRLTGIYMDIKIGNRSPIRRVLAGWDNYLDSYADPTPEMANAVHELLLGGVVIAFEREGASESIRLSEYLKTLMSNKAWFEAVQAGDNAMALEKLSQGTFDYPAILLNTMQPIKNNISKESITYPSGYRVGIIKFKPAYFSEASEVTFDYLPTSEYKSLTPSGRNAFIETTRKTAQLALLEEEIFDKTAMSELKNSKLVLNQDVSREEEYSSRVLAESYRYFREKVFRGGVLKLFDASAVIKSFWRIDPKTGELYGVLPDGTGGGGNSHYEQLQHLQAVVDEYEKVVARMNLGMGIAGVGGLAVGIVATYSLTLVRLYAFASEAIILMDASNLDDQIAQALQELACNVYKEILYATLGPVGEGMNGIENLIGSIGGDFSFVSC
;
A
#
# COMPACT_ATOMS: atom_id res chain seq x y z
N MET A 1 28.39 51.15 -8.39
CA MET A 1 27.23 51.77 -7.73
C MET A 1 26.15 51.79 -8.79
N ASP A 2 25.19 50.88 -8.73
CA ASP A 2 23.97 50.92 -9.54
C ASP A 2 22.83 50.30 -8.72
N THR A 3 21.62 50.77 -8.95
CA THR A 3 20.49 50.58 -8.03
C THR A 3 19.54 49.46 -8.48
N HIS A 4 19.70 48.27 -7.91
CA HIS A 4 18.80 47.14 -8.15
C HIS A 4 17.56 47.18 -7.24
N GLN A 5 16.40 46.86 -7.80
CA GLN A 5 15.09 46.80 -7.11
C GLN A 5 14.61 45.33 -6.99
N LYS A 6 13.48 45.09 -6.30
CA LYS A 6 13.13 43.77 -5.71
C LYS A 6 11.80 43.21 -6.21
N GLY A 7 11.70 41.88 -6.28
CA GLY A 7 10.47 41.10 -6.47
C GLY A 7 10.15 40.17 -5.29
N ASN A 8 9.07 39.38 -5.43
CA ASN A 8 8.59 38.47 -4.38
C ASN A 8 9.30 37.12 -4.43
N SER A 9 9.66 36.56 -3.27
CA SER A 9 10.49 35.34 -3.21
C SER A 9 9.66 34.06 -3.10
N ARG A 10 10.24 32.93 -3.55
CA ARG A 10 9.72 31.57 -3.26
C ARG A 10 9.40 31.38 -1.78
N ARG A 11 10.27 31.85 -0.88
CA ARG A 11 10.02 31.88 0.58
C ARG A 11 8.76 32.68 0.93
N THR A 12 8.50 33.81 0.27
CA THR A 12 7.29 34.62 0.48
C THR A 12 6.04 33.85 0.09
N PHE A 13 6.03 33.16 -1.06
CA PHE A 13 4.90 32.32 -1.49
C PHE A 13 4.62 31.21 -0.47
N PHE A 14 5.64 30.43 -0.09
CA PHE A 14 5.50 29.36 0.89
C PHE A 14 5.11 29.86 2.29
N GLN A 15 5.64 30.99 2.77
CA GLN A 15 5.25 31.58 4.06
C GLN A 15 3.80 32.14 4.10
N GLN A 16 3.05 32.03 3.01
CA GLN A 16 1.64 32.47 2.91
C GLN A 16 0.75 31.26 2.57
N LEU A 17 1.29 30.27 1.84
CA LEU A 17 0.70 28.95 1.58
C LEU A 17 0.69 28.05 2.84
N ILE A 18 1.88 27.78 3.43
CA ILE A 18 2.07 26.90 4.62
C ILE A 18 1.20 27.34 5.79
N LEU A 19 0.98 28.65 5.90
CA LEU A 19 0.20 29.23 6.98
C LEU A 19 -1.30 28.93 6.87
N GLY A 20 -1.83 28.74 5.66
CA GLY A 20 -3.22 28.39 5.44
C GLY A 20 -3.50 26.90 5.28
N SER A 21 -2.46 26.06 5.35
CA SER A 21 -2.56 24.60 5.36
C SER A 21 -1.24 23.99 5.82
N ALA A 22 -1.17 23.44 7.04
CA ALA A 22 0.13 23.02 7.60
C ALA A 22 0.62 21.71 6.99
N GLY A 23 1.82 21.76 6.39
CA GLY A 23 2.52 20.56 5.95
C GLY A 23 3.98 20.79 5.54
N LEU A 24 4.90 20.34 6.41
CA LEU A 24 6.33 20.01 6.22
C LEU A 24 7.28 20.88 5.34
N TYR A 25 8.38 21.29 5.97
CA TYR A 25 9.78 21.40 5.47
C TYR A 25 10.03 21.42 3.94
N LEU A 26 10.65 22.51 3.44
CA LEU A 26 11.26 22.60 2.10
C LEU A 26 12.63 23.33 2.16
N PHE A 27 13.65 22.73 1.52
CA PHE A 27 15.07 23.14 1.53
C PHE A 27 15.46 24.08 0.33
N PRO A 28 16.63 24.74 0.29
CA PRO A 28 16.79 26.20 0.33
C PRO A 28 17.17 26.87 -1.01
N TYR A 29 17.46 28.19 -0.90
CA TYR A 29 18.41 29.04 -1.65
C TYR A 29 18.41 28.95 -3.20
N LEU A 30 18.36 30.04 -3.98
CA LEU A 30 18.77 31.44 -3.69
C LEU A 30 17.75 32.47 -4.24
N GLN A 31 18.16 33.73 -4.44
CA GLN A 31 17.30 34.89 -4.78
C GLN A 31 16.79 34.88 -6.24
N SER A 32 15.58 35.41 -6.46
CA SER A 32 15.04 35.88 -7.77
C SER A 32 14.56 37.33 -7.63
N CYS A 33 14.33 38.02 -8.76
CA CYS A 33 13.76 39.37 -8.82
C CYS A 33 12.81 39.53 -10.01
N ASP A 34 11.78 40.36 -9.82
CA ASP A 34 10.59 40.45 -10.67
C ASP A 34 10.87 40.86 -12.13
N ASN A 35 10.10 40.30 -13.06
CA ASN A 35 10.03 40.73 -14.47
C ASN A 35 8.69 40.33 -15.12
N GLY A 36 7.58 40.31 -14.38
CA GLY A 36 6.28 39.82 -14.86
C GLY A 36 5.16 40.87 -14.92
N LYS A 37 4.48 40.97 -16.07
CA LYS A 37 3.06 41.34 -16.07
C LYS A 37 2.27 40.11 -15.61
N TYR A 38 2.14 39.94 -14.30
CA TYR A 38 1.26 38.92 -13.74
C TYR A 38 -0.13 39.01 -14.39
N PRO A 39 -0.73 37.90 -14.86
CA PRO A 39 -2.12 37.90 -15.29
C PRO A 39 -3.02 38.39 -14.16
N ASP A 40 -4.23 38.83 -14.50
CA ASP A 40 -5.21 39.13 -13.47
C ASP A 40 -5.74 37.82 -12.89
N MET A 41 -5.44 37.63 -11.60
CA MET A 41 -5.82 36.45 -10.82
C MET A 41 -7.31 36.18 -11.01
N ILE A 42 -7.66 34.93 -11.31
CA ILE A 42 -9.06 34.51 -11.28
C ILE A 42 -9.64 34.80 -9.89
N LYS A 43 -10.95 35.01 -9.79
CA LYS A 43 -11.60 34.99 -8.49
C LYS A 43 -12.08 33.57 -8.21
N GLY A 44 -11.61 32.99 -7.11
CA GLY A 44 -12.06 31.69 -6.64
C GLY A 44 -13.57 31.63 -6.40
N SER A 45 -14.16 30.49 -6.68
CA SER A 45 -15.58 30.20 -6.43
C SER A 45 -15.77 29.55 -5.06
N GLY A 46 -16.94 29.73 -4.46
CA GLY A 46 -17.26 29.13 -3.16
C GLY A 46 -16.63 29.85 -1.97
N ASN A 47 -16.39 29.11 -0.88
CA ASN A 47 -15.90 29.63 0.40
C ASN A 47 -14.42 29.26 0.66
N PRO A 48 -13.74 29.94 1.62
CA PRO A 48 -12.45 29.47 2.14
C PRO A 48 -12.58 28.07 2.78
N PRO A 49 -11.60 27.17 2.59
CA PRO A 49 -10.32 27.40 1.89
C PRO A 49 -10.38 27.25 0.36
N PHE A 50 -11.45 26.67 -0.20
CA PHE A 50 -11.52 26.24 -1.60
C PHE A 50 -11.43 27.39 -2.61
N ASN A 51 -12.02 28.56 -2.33
CA ASN A 51 -11.88 29.73 -3.21
C ASN A 51 -10.40 30.13 -3.36
N VAL A 52 -9.66 30.20 -2.25
CA VAL A 52 -8.24 30.56 -2.23
C VAL A 52 -7.40 29.50 -2.96
N TRP A 53 -7.74 28.23 -2.84
CA TRP A 53 -7.03 27.16 -3.54
C TRP A 53 -7.24 27.15 -5.05
N GLU A 54 -8.41 27.52 -5.57
CA GLU A 54 -8.59 27.71 -7.02
C GLU A 54 -7.64 28.80 -7.55
N GLU A 55 -7.48 29.89 -6.81
CA GLU A 55 -6.55 30.98 -7.14
C GLU A 55 -5.07 30.54 -7.01
N MET A 56 -4.74 29.72 -6.02
CA MET A 56 -3.39 29.15 -5.84
C MET A 56 -3.04 28.10 -6.91
N ILE A 57 -3.97 27.22 -7.29
CA ILE A 57 -3.80 26.27 -8.40
C ILE A 57 -3.54 27.06 -9.69
N TYR A 58 -4.35 28.08 -9.98
CA TYR A 58 -4.14 28.94 -11.14
C TYR A 58 -2.76 29.62 -11.12
N ALA A 59 -2.31 30.14 -9.98
CA ALA A 59 -0.97 30.74 -9.85
C ALA A 59 0.17 29.73 -10.03
N LEU A 60 0.00 28.48 -9.59
CA LEU A 60 0.95 27.38 -9.78
C LEU A 60 0.97 26.90 -11.24
N GLU A 61 -0.18 26.78 -11.91
CA GLU A 61 -0.29 26.41 -13.33
C GLU A 61 0.31 27.46 -14.28
N ASN A 62 0.41 28.71 -13.82
CA ASN A 62 1.12 29.79 -14.51
C ASN A 62 2.60 29.94 -14.07
N SER A 63 3.14 29.05 -13.22
CA SER A 63 4.57 29.02 -12.90
C SER A 63 5.39 28.56 -14.11
N PRO A 64 6.58 29.12 -14.40
CA PRO A 64 7.41 28.70 -15.53
C PRO A 64 7.78 27.21 -15.52
N ASP A 65 7.94 26.60 -14.33
CA ASP A 65 8.21 25.16 -14.14
C ASP A 65 6.97 24.26 -14.20
N HIS A 66 5.77 24.79 -14.44
CA HIS A 66 4.55 23.99 -14.57
C HIS A 66 4.37 23.47 -16.00
N TYR A 67 5.31 22.63 -16.45
CA TYR A 67 5.48 22.18 -17.83
C TYR A 67 4.19 21.69 -18.53
N LEU A 68 3.26 21.06 -17.80
CA LEU A 68 1.98 20.58 -18.33
C LEU A 68 1.07 21.76 -18.77
N ALA A 69 0.55 22.54 -17.81
CA ALA A 69 -0.30 23.70 -18.12
C ALA A 69 0.42 24.74 -19.01
N ARG A 70 1.73 24.94 -18.85
CA ARG A 70 2.51 25.83 -19.74
C ARG A 70 2.50 25.34 -21.19
N ARG A 71 2.60 24.03 -21.42
CA ARG A 71 2.45 23.42 -22.75
C ARG A 71 1.05 23.66 -23.32
N ASP A 72 0.00 23.43 -22.54
CA ASP A 72 -1.39 23.55 -23.00
C ASP A 72 -1.80 25.02 -23.27
N ASN A 73 -1.29 25.95 -22.47
CA ASN A 73 -1.42 27.40 -22.70
C ASN A 73 -0.73 27.83 -24.01
N LEU A 74 0.46 27.32 -24.30
CA LEU A 74 1.19 27.61 -25.54
C LEU A 74 0.49 27.05 -26.78
N VAL A 75 -0.01 25.81 -26.71
CA VAL A 75 -0.84 25.20 -27.77
C VAL A 75 -2.09 26.04 -28.02
N SER A 76 -2.78 26.47 -26.96
CA SER A 76 -3.98 27.32 -27.04
C SER A 76 -3.71 28.72 -27.61
N ALA A 77 -2.49 29.24 -27.45
CA ALA A 77 -2.07 30.53 -27.98
C ALA A 77 -1.60 30.49 -29.45
N GLY A 78 -1.21 29.32 -29.97
CA GLY A 78 -0.76 29.14 -31.35
C GLY A 78 0.63 29.71 -31.70
N ASP A 79 1.37 30.24 -30.73
CA ASP A 79 2.70 30.83 -30.97
C ASP A 79 3.78 29.74 -31.14
N ILE A 80 4.08 29.42 -32.41
CA ILE A 80 5.08 28.44 -32.83
C ILE A 80 6.47 28.74 -32.24
N ASN A 81 6.85 30.01 -32.10
CA ASN A 81 8.15 30.39 -31.55
C ASN A 81 8.19 30.13 -30.05
N ALA A 82 7.16 30.55 -29.31
CA ALA A 82 7.07 30.29 -27.88
C ALA A 82 6.96 28.78 -27.57
N MET A 83 6.31 27.99 -28.43
CA MET A 83 6.33 26.52 -28.35
C MET A 83 7.74 25.94 -28.54
N ARG A 84 8.49 26.40 -29.55
CA ARG A 84 9.88 25.98 -29.79
C ARG A 84 10.77 26.35 -28.61
N ASP A 85 10.72 27.60 -28.17
CA ASP A 85 11.60 28.11 -27.12
C ASP A 85 11.34 27.46 -25.76
N PHE A 86 10.08 27.10 -25.47
CA PHE A 86 9.73 26.25 -24.32
C PHE A 86 10.41 24.87 -24.38
N VAL A 87 10.26 24.15 -25.50
CA VAL A 87 10.83 22.80 -25.65
C VAL A 87 12.37 22.84 -25.67
N VAL A 88 12.98 23.91 -26.16
CA VAL A 88 14.44 24.06 -26.20
C VAL A 88 15.03 24.47 -24.85
N ASN A 89 14.50 25.51 -24.21
CA ASN A 89 15.18 26.18 -23.09
C ASN A 89 14.69 25.72 -21.70
N ASP A 90 13.41 25.39 -21.55
CA ASP A 90 12.80 25.08 -20.25
C ASP A 90 12.84 23.59 -19.91
N ILE A 91 12.74 22.72 -20.91
CA ILE A 91 12.88 21.26 -20.76
C ILE A 91 14.38 20.91 -20.79
N GLY A 92 14.91 20.36 -19.71
CA GLY A 92 16.32 19.97 -19.62
C GLY A 92 16.68 18.82 -20.57
N LEU A 93 17.89 18.84 -21.13
CA LEU A 93 18.36 17.85 -22.09
C LEU A 93 18.96 16.62 -21.39
N LEU A 94 18.53 15.41 -21.79
CA LEU A 94 19.10 14.15 -21.29
C LEU A 94 19.71 13.28 -22.41
N PRO A 95 20.73 12.47 -22.09
CA PRO A 95 21.19 11.37 -22.93
C PRO A 95 20.17 10.22 -22.91
N SER A 96 20.12 9.40 -23.96
CA SER A 96 19.31 8.17 -23.97
C SER A 96 20.05 6.95 -23.43
N ASP A 97 21.39 6.95 -23.45
CA ASP A 97 22.19 5.87 -22.88
C ASP A 97 23.54 6.36 -22.33
N LYS A 98 24.26 5.50 -21.60
CA LYS A 98 25.55 5.85 -20.96
C LYS A 98 26.69 6.20 -21.94
N GLY A 99 26.47 6.00 -23.24
CA GLY A 99 27.31 6.49 -24.33
C GLY A 99 26.87 7.86 -24.86
N TYR A 100 26.22 8.68 -24.04
CA TYR A 100 25.69 10.01 -24.36
C TYR A 100 24.56 9.96 -25.42
N PHE A 101 24.92 10.07 -26.70
CA PHE A 101 24.00 10.28 -27.82
C PHE A 101 24.16 9.25 -28.94
N ARG A 102 24.69 8.06 -28.64
CA ARG A 102 24.78 6.92 -29.58
C ARG A 102 23.48 6.66 -30.33
N SER A 103 22.35 6.82 -29.66
CA SER A 103 21.01 6.48 -30.16
C SER A 103 20.17 7.70 -30.58
N ILE A 104 20.78 8.90 -30.74
CA ILE A 104 20.11 10.22 -30.80
C ILE A 104 18.84 10.32 -31.68
N ALA A 105 18.81 9.64 -32.83
CA ALA A 105 17.68 9.69 -33.76
C ALA A 105 16.36 9.07 -33.24
N ALA A 106 16.45 8.13 -32.29
CA ALA A 106 15.32 7.29 -31.87
C ALA A 106 15.38 6.80 -30.41
N GLY A 107 16.44 7.11 -29.66
CA GLY A 107 16.58 6.74 -28.25
C GLY A 107 15.64 7.55 -27.37
N LEU A 108 14.80 6.85 -26.61
CA LEU A 108 13.87 7.39 -25.62
C LEU A 108 14.39 7.04 -24.21
N LEU A 109 13.87 7.71 -23.19
CA LEU A 109 14.19 7.42 -21.79
C LEU A 109 12.93 7.33 -20.93
N TYR A 110 11.96 8.25 -21.14
CA TYR A 110 10.75 8.37 -20.34
C TYR A 110 9.46 8.20 -21.14
N GLY A 111 9.45 8.60 -22.41
CA GLY A 111 8.26 8.83 -23.22
C GLY A 111 7.80 10.30 -23.13
N PRO A 112 7.21 10.90 -24.20
CA PRO A 112 6.94 12.34 -24.27
C PRO A 112 6.17 12.94 -23.07
N ASP A 113 5.09 12.28 -22.63
CA ASP A 113 4.22 12.83 -21.58
C ASP A 113 4.91 12.79 -20.20
N ALA A 114 5.69 11.73 -19.91
CA ALA A 114 6.51 11.64 -18.70
C ALA A 114 7.74 12.56 -18.73
N ALA A 115 8.35 12.74 -19.90
CA ALA A 115 9.43 13.70 -20.13
C ALA A 115 8.97 15.14 -19.87
N LEU A 116 7.76 15.49 -20.32
CA LEU A 116 7.11 16.77 -20.02
C LEU A 116 6.84 16.92 -18.52
N ARG A 117 6.28 15.89 -17.83
CA ARG A 117 6.01 15.91 -16.38
C ARG A 117 7.23 16.30 -15.53
N CYS A 118 8.40 15.75 -15.83
CA CYS A 118 9.64 16.02 -15.07
C CYS A 118 10.53 17.13 -15.66
N GLY A 119 10.12 17.78 -16.77
CA GLY A 119 10.91 18.82 -17.44
C GLY A 119 12.27 18.32 -17.94
N LEU A 120 12.33 17.08 -18.44
CA LEU A 120 13.56 16.41 -18.86
C LEU A 120 13.30 15.47 -20.04
N ALA A 121 14.01 15.68 -21.15
CA ALA A 121 13.77 14.96 -22.39
C ALA A 121 15.06 14.64 -23.16
N THR A 122 15.10 13.49 -23.82
CA THR A 122 16.06 13.21 -24.89
C THR A 122 15.81 14.12 -26.11
N PRO A 123 16.79 14.28 -27.03
CA PRO A 123 16.57 14.96 -28.31
C PRO A 123 15.36 14.43 -29.08
N ARG A 124 15.07 13.13 -28.97
CA ARG A 124 13.89 12.53 -29.61
C ARG A 124 12.61 13.00 -28.95
N GLU A 125 12.51 12.87 -27.62
CA GLU A 125 11.31 13.25 -26.89
C GLU A 125 11.00 14.76 -27.04
N LYS A 126 12.02 15.63 -27.07
CA LYS A 126 11.83 17.06 -27.40
C LYS A 126 11.11 17.27 -28.74
N ALA A 127 11.59 16.60 -29.81
CA ALA A 127 10.99 16.75 -31.13
C ALA A 127 9.55 16.22 -31.20
N GLU A 128 9.24 15.13 -30.49
CA GLU A 128 7.88 14.60 -30.41
C GLU A 128 6.94 15.52 -29.61
N ILE A 129 7.40 16.11 -28.50
CA ILE A 129 6.65 17.09 -27.72
C ILE A 129 6.28 18.29 -28.59
N LEU A 130 7.26 18.89 -29.30
CA LEU A 130 6.97 20.02 -30.19
C LEU A 130 6.07 19.61 -31.38
N SER A 131 6.32 18.48 -32.02
CA SER A 131 5.48 18.00 -33.14
C SER A 131 4.03 17.77 -32.71
N LYS A 132 3.80 17.24 -31.50
CA LYS A 132 2.47 17.05 -30.89
C LYS A 132 1.82 18.40 -30.54
N MET A 133 2.57 19.35 -29.99
CA MET A 133 2.09 20.71 -29.70
C MET A 133 1.62 21.44 -30.97
N LEU A 134 2.42 21.40 -32.04
CA LEU A 134 2.08 22.04 -33.31
C LEU A 134 0.85 21.39 -33.97
N GLN A 135 0.76 20.06 -33.97
CA GLN A 135 -0.40 19.33 -34.47
C GLN A 135 -1.69 19.68 -33.72
N GLU A 136 -1.65 19.76 -32.39
CA GLU A 136 -2.82 20.15 -31.58
C GLU A 136 -3.18 21.64 -31.72
N ALA A 137 -2.22 22.50 -32.08
CA ALA A 137 -2.45 23.90 -32.48
C ALA A 137 -2.95 24.04 -33.94
N GLY A 138 -3.18 22.93 -34.65
CA GLY A 138 -3.69 22.91 -36.03
C GLY A 138 -2.63 23.12 -37.12
N VAL A 139 -1.34 23.09 -36.78
CA VAL A 139 -0.21 23.20 -37.72
C VAL A 139 0.20 21.81 -38.18
N GLU A 140 0.27 21.59 -39.50
CA GLU A 140 0.85 20.34 -40.02
C GLU A 140 2.34 20.29 -39.67
N ALA A 141 2.71 19.36 -38.79
CA ALA A 141 4.07 19.19 -38.30
C ALA A 141 4.43 17.70 -38.16
N ARG A 142 5.71 17.36 -38.37
CA ARG A 142 6.23 15.99 -38.30
C ARG A 142 7.72 15.99 -37.92
N VAL A 143 8.13 15.01 -37.10
CA VAL A 143 9.55 14.86 -36.74
C VAL A 143 10.35 14.32 -37.93
N VAL A 144 11.37 15.05 -38.34
CA VAL A 144 12.39 14.60 -39.31
C VAL A 144 13.75 14.53 -38.62
N LEU A 145 14.75 14.06 -39.35
CA LEU A 145 16.12 13.90 -38.86
C LEU A 145 17.07 14.64 -39.81
N GLU A 146 17.88 15.55 -39.29
CA GLU A 146 18.84 16.34 -40.06
C GLU A 146 20.30 15.87 -39.86
N THR A 147 21.24 16.50 -40.58
CA THR A 147 22.68 16.25 -40.44
C THR A 147 23.38 17.51 -39.94
N VAL A 148 23.91 17.44 -38.72
CA VAL A 148 24.72 18.50 -38.11
C VAL A 148 26.20 18.16 -38.23
N ASP A 149 27.07 19.15 -38.13
CA ASP A 149 28.50 18.96 -37.95
C ASP A 149 28.91 19.71 -36.68
N MET A 150 29.23 18.96 -35.62
CA MET A 150 29.49 19.47 -34.27
C MET A 150 30.62 18.65 -33.63
N SER A 151 31.46 19.32 -32.84
CA SER A 151 32.52 18.68 -32.06
C SER A 151 31.99 18.07 -30.75
N GLU A 152 32.80 17.22 -30.13
CA GLU A 152 32.53 16.67 -28.79
C GLU A 152 32.41 17.78 -27.72
N GLU A 153 33.17 18.87 -27.86
CA GLU A 153 33.14 20.00 -26.91
C GLU A 153 31.84 20.82 -27.03
N GLU A 154 31.35 21.06 -28.25
CA GLU A 154 30.06 21.72 -28.50
C GLU A 154 28.88 20.86 -28.03
N VAL A 155 28.89 19.56 -28.35
CA VAL A 155 27.86 18.62 -27.90
C VAL A 155 27.82 18.50 -26.37
N LYS A 156 28.98 18.51 -25.70
CA LYS A 156 29.05 18.51 -24.23
C LYS A 156 28.65 19.85 -23.63
N SER A 157 29.01 20.99 -24.21
CA SER A 157 28.65 22.30 -23.66
C SER A 157 27.13 22.54 -23.67
N ILE A 158 26.43 22.05 -24.70
CA ILE A 158 24.97 22.04 -24.78
C ILE A 158 24.38 21.08 -23.72
N LEU A 159 24.88 19.84 -23.66
CA LEU A 159 24.35 18.80 -22.77
C LEU A 159 24.48 19.18 -21.29
N PHE A 160 25.65 19.65 -20.86
CA PHE A 160 25.94 20.03 -19.46
C PHE A 160 25.48 21.47 -19.11
N ASN A 161 24.64 22.09 -19.94
CA ASN A 161 24.04 23.39 -19.63
C ASN A 161 22.78 23.22 -18.76
N PRO A 162 22.71 23.82 -17.54
CA PRO A 162 21.52 23.77 -16.69
C PRO A 162 20.39 24.68 -17.19
N GLY A 163 19.80 24.33 -18.35
CA GLY A 163 18.54 24.89 -18.84
C GLY A 163 17.35 24.21 -18.18
N LYS A 164 16.75 24.87 -17.18
CA LYS A 164 15.49 24.50 -16.54
C LYS A 164 14.72 25.75 -16.14
N ALA A 165 13.40 25.69 -16.24
CA ALA A 165 12.52 26.73 -15.73
C ALA A 165 12.59 26.83 -14.19
N ALA A 166 12.38 28.04 -13.66
CA ALA A 166 12.32 28.30 -12.22
C ALA A 166 10.88 28.16 -11.68
N PHE A 167 10.77 27.82 -10.40
CA PHE A 167 9.51 27.94 -9.65
C PHE A 167 9.24 29.41 -9.33
N GLU A 168 8.29 30.01 -10.05
CA GLU A 168 7.92 31.43 -9.95
C GLU A 168 6.41 31.58 -10.21
N PRO A 169 5.55 31.13 -9.26
CA PRO A 169 4.10 31.14 -9.42
C PRO A 169 3.54 32.55 -9.53
N ALA A 170 2.48 32.69 -10.34
CA ALA A 170 1.97 33.98 -10.82
C ALA A 170 1.09 34.74 -9.80
N ALA A 171 1.59 34.97 -8.58
CA ALA A 171 0.86 35.63 -7.49
C ALA A 171 1.49 36.98 -7.10
N LYS A 172 0.66 38.04 -6.98
CA LYS A 172 1.10 39.35 -6.53
C LYS A 172 1.22 39.37 -5.00
N ASP A 173 2.09 40.22 -4.45
CA ASP A 173 2.29 40.36 -2.99
C ASP A 173 1.03 40.84 -2.22
N SER A 174 0.00 41.30 -2.95
CA SER A 174 -1.36 41.56 -2.45
C SER A 174 -2.22 40.30 -2.34
N ASP A 175 -2.10 39.38 -3.31
CA ASP A 175 -2.88 38.14 -3.37
C ASP A 175 -2.39 37.18 -2.28
N LEU A 176 -1.08 37.06 -2.11
CA LEU A 176 -0.46 36.31 -1.00
C LEU A 176 -0.99 36.75 0.37
N LYS A 177 -1.10 38.06 0.60
CA LYS A 177 -1.62 38.63 1.86
C LYS A 177 -3.14 38.49 2.00
N ARG A 178 -3.89 38.41 0.88
CA ARG A 178 -5.31 38.03 0.88
C ARG A 178 -5.45 36.57 1.32
N TRP A 179 -4.75 35.65 0.66
CA TRP A 179 -4.79 34.21 0.92
C TRP A 179 -4.43 33.90 2.38
N LYS A 180 -3.31 34.43 2.89
CA LYS A 180 -2.94 34.27 4.30
C LYS A 180 -4.03 34.74 5.28
N LYS A 181 -4.77 35.79 4.95
CA LYS A 181 -5.86 36.32 5.78
C LYS A 181 -7.13 35.46 5.67
N GLU A 182 -7.51 35.07 4.46
CA GLU A 182 -8.70 34.23 4.20
C GLU A 182 -8.53 32.80 4.71
N LEU A 183 -7.30 32.28 4.71
CA LEU A 183 -6.91 31.03 5.38
C LEU A 183 -6.52 31.24 6.86
N GLY A 184 -6.90 32.38 7.47
CA GLY A 184 -6.95 32.57 8.92
C GLY A 184 -5.64 32.73 9.69
N SER A 185 -4.51 33.06 9.04
CA SER A 185 -3.20 32.69 9.59
C SER A 185 -2.15 33.79 9.85
N ASN A 186 -1.23 33.50 10.77
CA ASN A 186 -0.35 34.45 11.45
C ASN A 186 1.08 33.86 11.67
N PRO A 187 2.08 34.63 12.17
CA PRO A 187 3.44 34.13 12.42
C PRO A 187 3.61 33.20 13.65
N GLU A 188 2.60 33.13 14.52
CA GLU A 188 2.52 32.31 15.73
C GLU A 188 1.87 30.94 15.43
N ASN A 189 1.33 30.75 14.22
CA ASN A 189 0.71 29.53 13.70
C ASN A 189 1.59 28.78 12.67
N GLY A 190 2.91 29.03 12.63
CA GLY A 190 3.83 28.14 11.92
C GLY A 190 5.21 28.71 11.64
N THR A 191 6.25 27.88 11.77
CA THR A 191 7.63 28.21 11.35
C THR A 191 8.14 27.23 10.30
N VAL A 192 8.86 27.74 9.30
CA VAL A 192 9.45 26.91 8.23
C VAL A 192 10.90 26.64 8.58
N VAL A 193 11.19 25.44 9.06
CA VAL A 193 12.56 24.94 9.16
C VAL A 193 13.04 24.61 7.75
N VAL A 194 13.83 25.52 7.18
CA VAL A 194 14.39 25.39 5.84
C VAL A 194 15.70 24.60 5.95
N MET A 195 15.82 23.54 5.14
CA MET A 195 17.01 22.59 5.06
C MET A 195 18.09 23.67 4.57
N GLU A 196 19.23 23.86 5.25
CA GLU A 196 20.41 24.52 4.68
C GLU A 196 21.32 23.53 3.93
N SER A 197 21.86 23.96 2.77
CA SER A 197 22.80 23.24 1.89
C SER A 197 22.61 21.71 1.72
N PRO A 198 21.49 21.24 1.11
CA PRO A 198 21.17 19.81 1.03
C PRO A 198 22.14 19.02 0.14
N VAL A 199 22.58 19.61 -0.98
CA VAL A 199 23.54 19.00 -1.91
C VAL A 199 24.92 18.87 -1.28
N GLU A 200 25.31 19.82 -0.43
CA GLU A 200 26.57 19.82 0.31
C GLU A 200 26.55 18.76 1.42
N LYS A 201 25.49 18.73 2.24
CA LYS A 201 25.24 17.66 3.22
C LYS A 201 25.27 16.27 2.56
N ALA A 202 24.58 16.10 1.42
CA ALA A 202 24.53 14.85 0.67
C ALA A 202 25.92 14.43 0.17
N THR A 203 26.71 15.39 -0.32
CA THR A 203 28.07 15.13 -0.81
C THR A 203 29.00 14.73 0.32
N ILE A 204 28.98 15.43 1.46
CA ILE A 204 29.79 15.11 2.64
C ILE A 204 29.44 13.72 3.19
N PHE A 205 28.14 13.40 3.30
CA PHE A 205 27.67 12.10 3.75
C PHE A 205 28.07 10.97 2.78
N ALA A 206 27.87 11.17 1.48
CA ALA A 206 28.27 10.20 0.46
C ALA A 206 29.78 9.96 0.42
N ASP A 207 30.59 11.00 0.51
CA ASP A 207 32.05 10.89 0.51
C ASP A 207 32.54 10.11 1.75
N GLY A 208 31.93 10.33 2.92
CA GLY A 208 32.20 9.55 4.14
C GLY A 208 31.87 8.06 4.04
N LEU A 209 30.90 7.66 3.18
CA LEU A 209 30.63 6.27 2.81
C LEU A 209 31.62 5.75 1.75
N LEU A 210 31.92 6.55 0.73
CA LEU A 210 32.86 6.21 -0.34
C LEU A 210 34.29 5.98 0.18
N GLU A 211 34.70 6.68 1.25
CA GLU A 211 35.94 6.41 1.98
C GLU A 211 36.02 4.99 2.57
N LYS A 212 34.89 4.30 2.77
CA LYS A 212 34.84 2.91 3.29
C LYS A 212 34.87 1.86 2.19
N LEU A 213 35.01 2.28 0.93
CA LEU A 213 35.13 1.40 -0.24
C LEU A 213 36.55 1.44 -0.80
N ASP A 214 37.11 0.27 -1.11
CA ASP A 214 38.29 0.17 -1.97
C ASP A 214 38.00 0.73 -3.38
N ASP A 215 39.03 1.27 -4.03
CA ASP A 215 38.91 1.81 -5.40
C ASP A 215 38.48 0.74 -6.43
N LYS A 216 38.74 -0.53 -6.12
CA LYS A 216 38.25 -1.73 -6.86
C LYS A 216 36.71 -1.75 -7.01
N TYR A 217 35.98 -1.09 -6.10
CA TYR A 217 34.52 -0.97 -6.14
C TYR A 217 34.01 0.35 -6.74
N LYS A 218 34.78 1.44 -6.59
CA LYS A 218 34.37 2.80 -7.02
C LYS A 218 34.33 3.03 -8.54
N GLN A 219 34.83 2.08 -9.34
CA GLN A 219 34.91 2.14 -10.80
C GLN A 219 35.57 3.41 -11.39
N VAL A 220 36.49 4.06 -10.65
CA VAL A 220 37.05 5.39 -10.96
C VAL A 220 37.66 5.46 -12.37
N GLU A 221 38.34 4.39 -12.79
CA GLU A 221 39.02 4.28 -14.09
C GLU A 221 38.08 3.94 -15.27
N THR A 222 36.81 3.61 -15.02
CA THR A 222 35.85 3.20 -16.07
C THR A 222 35.31 4.42 -16.82
N GLU A 223 35.95 4.74 -17.94
CA GLU A 223 35.55 5.87 -18.79
C GLU A 223 34.38 5.54 -19.73
N SER A 224 33.28 6.29 -19.60
CA SER A 224 32.14 6.27 -20.53
C SER A 224 32.53 6.88 -21.87
N LYS A 225 32.76 6.02 -22.87
CA LYS A 225 33.03 6.41 -24.26
C LYS A 225 31.93 7.32 -24.82
N PHE A 226 32.35 8.49 -25.31
CA PHE A 226 31.48 9.43 -26.02
C PHE A 226 31.00 8.86 -27.36
N TYR A 227 29.71 9.07 -27.67
CA TYR A 227 29.13 8.86 -28.98
C TYR A 227 28.12 9.97 -29.28
N PHE A 228 28.20 10.53 -30.47
CA PHE A 228 27.20 11.44 -31.06
C PHE A 228 27.12 11.12 -32.56
N SER A 229 25.93 11.18 -33.14
CA SER A 229 25.72 10.86 -34.57
C SER A 229 25.37 12.12 -35.33
N ASN A 230 26.38 12.76 -35.92
CA ASN A 230 26.27 13.94 -36.79
C ASN A 230 25.12 13.80 -37.81
N SER A 231 24.97 12.61 -38.42
CA SER A 231 23.77 12.30 -39.20
C SER A 231 22.65 11.71 -38.32
N GLY A 232 21.50 12.37 -38.28
CA GLY A 232 20.29 11.87 -37.61
C GLY A 232 19.85 12.63 -36.35
N VAL A 233 20.16 13.92 -36.22
CA VAL A 233 19.65 14.74 -35.09
C VAL A 233 18.15 15.02 -35.28
N PRO A 234 17.28 14.77 -34.28
CA PRO A 234 15.86 15.09 -34.36
C PRO A 234 15.58 16.59 -34.48
N THR A 235 14.68 16.94 -35.40
CA THR A 235 14.23 18.30 -35.69
C THR A 235 12.78 18.23 -36.17
N VAL A 236 12.01 19.32 -36.09
CA VAL A 236 10.59 19.30 -36.50
C VAL A 236 10.41 20.07 -37.81
N LEU A 237 9.88 19.40 -38.83
CA LEU A 237 9.37 20.04 -40.05
C LEU A 237 7.92 20.45 -39.78
N TYR A 238 7.58 21.71 -40.07
CA TYR A 238 6.21 22.23 -39.95
C TYR A 238 5.85 23.10 -41.15
N MET A 239 4.55 23.20 -41.44
CA MET A 239 4.03 23.99 -42.56
C MET A 239 3.55 25.36 -42.09
N GLU A 240 4.09 26.43 -42.65
CA GLU A 240 3.67 27.81 -42.37
C GLU A 240 3.38 28.53 -43.71
N GLU A 241 2.17 29.06 -43.87
CA GLU A 241 1.66 29.64 -45.13
C GLU A 241 1.79 28.71 -46.37
N GLY A 242 1.89 27.40 -46.15
CA GLY A 242 2.10 26.40 -47.21
C GLY A 242 3.57 26.17 -47.60
N VAL A 243 4.52 26.75 -46.85
CA VAL A 243 5.97 26.57 -47.02
C VAL A 243 6.50 25.65 -45.91
N GLU A 244 7.38 24.71 -46.26
CA GLU A 244 8.11 23.91 -45.26
C GLU A 244 9.07 24.80 -44.46
N LYS A 245 8.99 24.71 -43.13
CA LYS A 245 9.88 25.36 -42.18
C LYS A 245 10.37 24.35 -41.14
N TYR A 246 11.47 24.68 -40.48
CA TYR A 246 12.18 23.77 -39.59
C TYR A 246 12.35 24.38 -38.19
N ALA A 247 12.18 23.58 -37.16
CA ALA A 247 12.41 23.96 -35.77
C ALA A 247 13.48 23.04 -35.17
N HIS A 248 14.73 23.52 -35.18
CA HIS A 248 15.88 22.84 -34.60
C HIS A 248 15.86 22.94 -33.06
N LEU A 249 16.15 21.80 -32.40
CA LEU A 249 15.95 21.64 -30.95
C LEU A 249 17.18 21.15 -30.17
N PHE A 250 18.31 20.87 -30.84
CA PHE A 250 19.51 20.38 -30.17
C PHE A 250 20.42 21.53 -29.74
N ASP A 251 20.87 22.36 -30.68
CA ASP A 251 21.51 23.64 -30.39
C ASP A 251 20.46 24.76 -30.21
N PRO A 252 20.38 25.41 -29.04
CA PRO A 252 19.49 26.55 -28.84
C PRO A 252 19.75 27.75 -29.76
N SER A 253 20.96 27.90 -30.29
CA SER A 253 21.38 29.07 -31.09
C SER A 253 20.73 29.13 -32.48
N VAL A 254 20.25 28.00 -33.01
CA VAL A 254 19.62 27.94 -34.34
C VAL A 254 18.26 28.65 -34.34
N PRO A 255 18.01 29.63 -35.24
CA PRO A 255 16.75 30.35 -35.28
C PRO A 255 15.60 29.50 -35.82
N LEU A 256 14.37 29.83 -35.40
CA LEU A 256 13.14 29.22 -35.93
C LEU A 256 13.05 29.39 -37.46
N GLY A 257 12.49 28.38 -38.12
CA GLY A 257 12.35 28.31 -39.57
C GLY A 257 13.55 27.70 -40.28
N SER A 258 14.67 27.47 -39.59
CA SER A 258 15.94 27.02 -40.16
C SER A 258 16.38 25.64 -39.66
N LEU A 259 17.11 24.93 -40.53
CA LEU A 259 17.96 23.79 -40.14
C LEU A 259 19.26 24.29 -39.49
N HIS A 260 20.03 23.39 -38.88
CA HIS A 260 21.32 23.74 -38.29
C HIS A 260 22.28 24.30 -39.38
N PRO A 261 23.04 25.40 -39.14
CA PRO A 261 23.85 26.08 -40.17
C PRO A 261 24.91 25.22 -40.89
N SER A 262 25.28 24.07 -40.32
CA SER A 262 26.17 23.10 -40.97
C SER A 262 25.51 22.24 -42.06
N ASN A 263 24.17 22.16 -42.09
CA ASN A 263 23.39 21.33 -43.02
C ASN A 263 23.31 21.98 -44.41
N LYS A 264 24.47 22.10 -45.07
CA LYS A 264 24.66 22.86 -46.34
C LYS A 264 23.81 22.35 -47.50
N ASP A 265 23.40 21.10 -47.46
CA ASP A 265 22.56 20.47 -48.48
C ASP A 265 21.05 20.64 -48.21
N ASN A 266 20.66 21.28 -47.09
CA ASN A 266 19.30 21.33 -46.55
C ASN A 266 18.63 19.95 -46.46
N TYR A 267 19.42 18.89 -46.25
CA TYR A 267 18.93 17.52 -46.32
C TYR A 267 18.30 17.09 -44.99
N THR A 268 17.07 16.60 -45.06
CA THR A 268 16.40 15.88 -43.98
C THR A 268 15.92 14.52 -44.46
N LYS A 269 15.69 13.62 -43.51
CA LYS A 269 15.04 12.33 -43.73
C LYS A 269 13.92 12.13 -42.73
N ASP A 270 12.80 11.58 -43.17
CA ASP A 270 11.68 11.25 -42.31
C ASP A 270 12.14 10.37 -41.13
N ALA A 271 11.69 10.71 -39.93
CA ALA A 271 11.93 9.87 -38.79
C ALA A 271 11.08 8.60 -38.83
N LYS A 272 11.59 7.52 -38.23
CA LYS A 272 10.75 6.34 -37.95
C LYS A 272 9.76 6.69 -36.83
N PRO A 273 8.51 6.19 -36.87
CA PRO A 273 7.57 6.34 -35.77
C PRO A 273 8.12 5.83 -34.45
N LEU A 274 7.68 6.42 -33.34
CA LEU A 274 8.01 5.96 -32.00
C LEU A 274 7.68 4.48 -31.83
N ARG A 275 8.65 3.74 -31.28
CA ARG A 275 8.42 2.43 -30.67
C ARG A 275 8.67 2.58 -29.17
N SER A 276 7.65 3.00 -28.43
CA SER A 276 7.65 2.78 -26.98
C SER A 276 7.77 1.28 -26.74
N ILE A 277 8.78 0.87 -25.95
CA ILE A 277 8.77 -0.45 -25.33
C ILE A 277 7.98 -0.25 -24.04
N GLU A 278 6.66 -0.38 -24.16
CA GLU A 278 5.75 -0.15 -23.04
C GLU A 278 5.92 -1.30 -22.04
N GLU A 279 6.57 -1.02 -20.91
CA GLU A 279 6.80 -2.04 -19.88
C GLU A 279 5.51 -2.28 -19.07
N GLU A 280 5.17 -3.55 -18.87
CA GLU A 280 4.11 -3.93 -17.94
C GLU A 280 4.62 -3.81 -16.50
N VAL A 281 3.90 -3.10 -15.65
CA VAL A 281 4.09 -3.11 -14.20
C VAL A 281 3.01 -4.00 -13.61
N SER A 282 3.39 -5.00 -12.83
CA SER A 282 2.44 -5.87 -12.12
C SER A 282 2.72 -5.86 -10.62
N VAL A 283 1.65 -5.80 -9.84
CA VAL A 283 1.65 -5.80 -8.37
C VAL A 283 0.81 -7.00 -7.92
N THR A 284 1.40 -7.87 -7.10
CA THR A 284 0.74 -9.07 -6.57
C THR A 284 0.80 -9.05 -5.05
N ILE A 285 -0.36 -9.15 -4.39
CA ILE A 285 -0.49 -9.24 -2.94
C ILE A 285 -0.78 -10.69 -2.57
N LYS A 286 -0.03 -11.21 -1.60
CA LYS A 286 -0.10 -12.60 -1.13
C LYS A 286 -0.16 -12.66 0.38
N SER A 287 -0.61 -13.78 0.92
CA SER A 287 -0.51 -14.06 2.36
C SER A 287 -0.11 -15.51 2.66
N THR A 288 0.25 -15.75 3.91
CA THR A 288 0.50 -17.08 4.50
C THR A 288 -0.27 -17.18 5.82
N ASN A 289 -0.54 -18.40 6.30
CA ASN A 289 -1.23 -18.65 7.58
C ASN A 289 -0.37 -19.48 8.54
N ALA A 290 -0.76 -19.58 9.81
CA ALA A 290 0.07 -20.26 10.81
C ALA A 290 0.20 -21.80 10.62
N PHE A 291 -0.70 -22.45 9.89
CA PHE A 291 -0.64 -23.90 9.69
C PHE A 291 0.41 -24.28 8.65
N ASP A 292 0.55 -23.47 7.60
CA ASP A 292 1.59 -23.59 6.58
C ASP A 292 2.11 -22.19 6.23
N GLY A 293 3.06 -21.72 7.06
CA GLY A 293 3.71 -20.44 6.86
C GLY A 293 4.48 -20.35 5.53
N THR A 294 4.81 -21.49 4.90
CA THR A 294 5.56 -21.52 3.65
C THR A 294 4.69 -21.39 2.39
N LYS A 295 3.41 -21.76 2.49
CA LYS A 295 2.48 -21.77 1.35
C LYS A 295 1.78 -20.44 1.14
N GLU A 296 2.26 -19.71 0.15
CA GLU A 296 1.67 -18.45 -0.30
C GLU A 296 0.31 -18.65 -0.98
N ILE A 297 -0.65 -17.81 -0.60
CA ILE A 297 -1.98 -17.68 -1.21
C ILE A 297 -2.03 -16.33 -1.93
N GLU A 298 -2.37 -16.31 -3.22
CA GLU A 298 -2.58 -15.06 -3.96
C GLU A 298 -3.94 -14.45 -3.57
N LEU A 299 -3.90 -13.22 -3.04
CA LEU A 299 -5.08 -12.47 -2.60
C LEU A 299 -5.63 -11.62 -3.73
N ILE A 300 -4.76 -10.83 -4.37
CA ILE A 300 -5.08 -10.03 -5.55
C ILE A 300 -3.84 -9.78 -6.40
N LYS A 301 -4.06 -9.58 -7.70
CA LYS A 301 -3.04 -9.16 -8.66
C LYS A 301 -3.61 -8.10 -9.61
N GLY A 302 -2.80 -7.08 -9.91
CA GLY A 302 -3.07 -6.07 -10.92
C GLY A 302 -1.89 -5.92 -11.89
N SER A 303 -2.18 -5.52 -13.13
CA SER A 303 -1.19 -5.21 -14.17
C SER A 303 -1.57 -3.94 -14.91
N TRP A 304 -0.60 -3.06 -15.13
CA TRP A 304 -0.74 -1.77 -15.82
C TRP A 304 0.37 -1.59 -16.85
N LYS A 305 0.18 -0.65 -17.78
CA LYS A 305 1.30 -0.06 -18.52
C LYS A 305 2.06 0.89 -17.59
N ALA A 306 3.38 0.97 -17.72
CA ALA A 306 4.15 1.96 -16.99
C ALA A 306 3.73 3.41 -17.34
N SER A 307 3.29 3.68 -18.57
CA SER A 307 2.68 4.96 -18.96
C SER A 307 1.41 5.33 -18.20
N ASP A 308 0.63 4.33 -17.75
CA ASP A 308 -0.61 4.55 -16.98
C ASP A 308 -0.30 4.82 -15.48
N LEU A 309 0.93 4.59 -15.02
CA LEU A 309 1.33 4.75 -13.62
C LEU A 309 2.20 5.99 -13.32
N VAL A 310 3.04 6.47 -14.24
CA VAL A 310 3.94 7.61 -13.96
C VAL A 310 3.13 8.88 -13.62
N GLY A 311 3.33 9.40 -12.41
CA GLY A 311 2.59 10.54 -11.85
C GLY A 311 1.29 10.17 -11.14
N ASN A 312 0.92 8.89 -11.14
CA ASN A 312 -0.27 8.35 -10.49
C ASN A 312 0.14 7.45 -9.31
N GLN A 313 -0.85 7.02 -8.52
CA GLN A 313 -0.65 6.15 -7.37
C GLN A 313 -1.51 4.88 -7.47
N VAL A 314 -1.01 3.75 -6.97
CA VAL A 314 -1.80 2.53 -6.76
C VAL A 314 -1.96 2.31 -5.25
N LYS A 315 -3.20 2.26 -4.77
CA LYS A 315 -3.52 1.96 -3.37
C LYS A 315 -3.84 0.50 -3.20
N VAL A 316 -3.18 -0.14 -2.24
CA VAL A 316 -3.55 -1.45 -1.70
C VAL A 316 -4.41 -1.23 -0.47
N SER A 317 -5.66 -1.64 -0.53
CA SER A 317 -6.61 -1.55 0.60
C SER A 317 -7.38 -2.85 0.76
N PHE A 318 -8.04 -2.99 1.91
CA PHE A 318 -8.76 -4.19 2.30
C PHE A 318 -10.16 -3.78 2.80
N LEU A 319 -11.15 -3.78 1.91
CA LEU A 319 -12.48 -3.24 2.20
C LEU A 319 -13.18 -4.08 3.27
N ASN A 320 -13.78 -3.46 4.29
CA ASN A 320 -14.30 -4.14 5.49
C ASN A 320 -15.60 -4.97 5.26
N ASN A 321 -16.14 -4.94 4.03
CA ASN A 321 -17.36 -5.62 3.60
C ASN A 321 -18.65 -5.29 4.36
N MET A 322 -18.66 -4.23 5.17
CA MET A 322 -19.84 -3.75 5.88
C MET A 322 -20.60 -2.70 5.07
N THR A 323 -21.93 -2.74 5.13
CA THR A 323 -22.82 -1.68 4.61
C THR A 323 -22.73 -0.40 5.45
N PHE A 324 -23.46 0.63 5.02
CA PHE A 324 -23.64 1.88 5.77
C PHE A 324 -24.19 1.59 7.18
N GLU A 325 -25.28 0.83 7.25
CA GLU A 325 -25.99 0.47 8.48
C GLU A 325 -25.24 -0.57 9.33
N ASP A 326 -24.35 -1.35 8.73
CA ASP A 326 -23.57 -2.36 9.43
C ASP A 326 -22.40 -1.75 10.22
N GLN A 327 -21.67 -0.81 9.61
CA GLN A 327 -20.59 -0.06 10.29
C GLN A 327 -21.14 0.86 11.40
N ALA A 328 -22.47 1.00 11.46
CA ALA A 328 -23.21 1.73 12.49
C ALA A 328 -23.15 1.07 13.87
N VAL A 329 -23.47 -0.21 13.92
CA VAL A 329 -23.68 -0.95 15.19
C VAL A 329 -22.49 -1.85 15.58
N LYS A 330 -21.37 -1.79 14.84
CA LYS A 330 -20.26 -2.74 14.92
C LYS A 330 -18.93 -2.06 15.26
N SER A 331 -18.12 -2.76 16.05
CA SER A 331 -16.77 -2.33 16.40
C SER A 331 -15.75 -2.71 15.31
N VAL A 332 -14.55 -2.13 15.36
CA VAL A 332 -13.41 -2.53 14.51
C VAL A 332 -13.13 -4.04 14.64
N SER A 333 -13.28 -4.59 15.86
CA SER A 333 -13.12 -6.02 16.17
C SER A 333 -14.15 -6.96 15.50
N ASP A 334 -15.31 -6.44 15.09
CA ASP A 334 -16.32 -7.21 14.35
C ASP A 334 -15.95 -7.40 12.86
N ILE A 335 -14.97 -6.65 12.36
CA ILE A 335 -14.46 -6.77 10.98
C ILE A 335 -13.69 -8.09 10.86
N SER A 336 -14.40 -9.11 10.38
CA SER A 336 -13.91 -10.49 10.23
C SER A 336 -13.68 -10.90 8.77
N THR A 337 -14.05 -10.05 7.81
CA THR A 337 -13.95 -10.29 6.37
C THR A 337 -13.45 -9.05 5.61
N PHE A 338 -12.44 -9.23 4.78
CA PHE A 338 -11.71 -8.17 4.10
C PHE A 338 -11.66 -8.44 2.58
N THR A 339 -11.95 -7.45 1.75
CA THR A 339 -11.83 -7.59 0.29
C THR A 339 -10.59 -6.85 -0.19
N PRO A 340 -9.54 -7.56 -0.66
CA PRO A 340 -8.33 -6.91 -1.16
C PRO A 340 -8.65 -6.12 -2.43
N CYS A 341 -8.06 -4.94 -2.57
CA CYS A 341 -8.27 -4.01 -3.67
C CYS A 341 -6.95 -3.39 -4.12
N LEU A 342 -6.82 -3.10 -5.42
CA LEU A 342 -5.74 -2.35 -6.03
C LEU A 342 -6.33 -1.21 -6.84
N ALA A 343 -6.45 -0.03 -6.22
CA ALA A 343 -7.12 1.14 -6.79
C ALA A 343 -6.12 2.11 -7.43
N LEU A 344 -6.33 2.45 -8.71
CA LEU A 344 -5.56 3.49 -9.40
C LEU A 344 -6.14 4.87 -9.07
N GLN A 345 -5.29 5.75 -8.53
CA GLN A 345 -5.57 7.16 -8.29
C GLN A 345 -4.80 7.99 -9.34
N ALA A 346 -5.53 8.55 -10.30
CA ALA A 346 -4.98 9.28 -11.44
C ALA A 346 -5.73 10.61 -11.63
N ILE A 347 -5.22 11.67 -11.01
CA ILE A 347 -5.95 12.93 -10.80
C ILE A 347 -6.34 13.68 -12.09
N HIS A 348 -5.59 13.49 -13.19
CA HIS A 348 -5.88 14.10 -14.50
C HIS A 348 -6.68 13.16 -15.42
N LYS A 349 -7.44 12.21 -14.87
CA LYS A 349 -8.22 11.21 -15.60
C LYS A 349 -9.65 11.16 -15.10
N ASP A 350 -10.57 10.75 -15.98
CA ASP A 350 -11.95 10.51 -15.58
C ASP A 350 -12.06 9.26 -14.70
N ARG A 351 -13.19 9.17 -13.98
CA ARG A 351 -13.47 8.05 -13.08
C ARG A 351 -13.52 6.70 -13.80
N LYS A 352 -13.98 6.67 -15.06
CA LYS A 352 -14.09 5.43 -15.86
C LYS A 352 -12.70 4.87 -16.18
N TYR A 353 -11.74 5.71 -16.55
CA TYR A 353 -10.36 5.30 -16.81
C TYR A 353 -9.73 4.64 -15.57
N MET A 354 -10.04 5.14 -14.38
CA MET A 354 -9.58 4.57 -13.10
C MET A 354 -10.32 3.28 -12.72
N GLU A 355 -11.65 3.22 -12.89
CA GLU A 355 -12.44 1.99 -12.70
C GLU A 355 -11.94 0.85 -13.62
N GLU A 356 -11.68 1.15 -14.91
CA GLU A 356 -11.10 0.19 -15.89
C GLU A 356 -9.67 -0.30 -15.54
N ARG A 357 -8.97 0.37 -14.62
CA ARG A 357 -7.56 0.10 -14.26
C ARG A 357 -7.38 -0.19 -12.78
N SER A 358 -8.45 -0.58 -12.11
CA SER A 358 -8.44 -0.95 -10.71
C SER A 358 -9.00 -2.35 -10.53
N PHE A 359 -8.47 -3.07 -9.54
CA PHE A 359 -8.75 -4.50 -9.38
C PHE A 359 -9.38 -4.74 -8.02
N LEU A 360 -10.41 -5.58 -7.98
CA LEU A 360 -11.06 -6.05 -6.75
C LEU A 360 -10.89 -7.57 -6.67
N GLY A 361 -10.42 -8.06 -5.53
CA GLY A 361 -10.23 -9.49 -5.29
C GLY A 361 -11.48 -10.16 -4.71
N GLU A 362 -11.33 -11.41 -4.30
CA GLU A 362 -12.37 -12.12 -3.56
C GLU A 362 -12.31 -11.75 -2.08
N PRO A 363 -13.45 -11.53 -1.39
CA PRO A 363 -13.46 -11.35 0.06
C PRO A 363 -12.79 -12.55 0.76
N ILE A 364 -11.95 -12.26 1.76
CA ILE A 364 -11.25 -13.26 2.59
C ILE A 364 -11.58 -13.07 4.06
N THR A 365 -11.54 -14.14 4.84
CA THR A 365 -11.58 -14.07 6.31
C THR A 365 -10.19 -13.80 6.91
N LEU A 366 -10.11 -13.57 8.22
CA LEU A 366 -8.85 -13.49 8.97
C LEU A 366 -7.95 -14.73 8.86
N GLU A 367 -8.48 -15.88 8.40
CA GLU A 367 -7.75 -17.12 8.12
C GLU A 367 -7.44 -17.33 6.63
N GLY A 368 -7.70 -16.32 5.79
CA GLY A 368 -7.51 -16.38 4.34
C GLY A 368 -8.56 -17.21 3.60
N GLU A 369 -9.71 -17.51 4.21
CA GLU A 369 -10.77 -18.29 3.55
C GLU A 369 -11.51 -17.43 2.54
N LYS A 370 -11.37 -17.78 1.26
CA LYS A 370 -12.01 -17.11 0.12
C LYS A 370 -13.52 -17.35 0.15
N VAL A 371 -14.29 -16.29 0.41
CA VAL A 371 -15.69 -16.34 0.88
C VAL A 371 -16.64 -16.97 -0.14
N PHE A 372 -16.54 -16.62 -1.41
CA PHE A 372 -17.41 -17.18 -2.46
C PHE A 372 -16.99 -18.60 -2.83
N SER A 373 -15.69 -18.88 -2.81
CA SER A 373 -15.07 -20.17 -3.14
C SER A 373 -15.30 -21.25 -2.07
N GLU A 374 -15.15 -20.92 -0.79
CA GLU A 374 -15.35 -21.86 0.34
C GLU A 374 -16.83 -22.02 0.70
N PHE A 375 -17.59 -20.92 0.83
CA PHE A 375 -18.99 -21.04 1.27
C PHE A 375 -19.91 -21.42 0.12
N GLY A 376 -19.50 -21.12 -1.12
CA GLY A 376 -20.01 -21.75 -2.32
C GLY A 376 -21.53 -21.65 -2.39
N LEU A 377 -22.04 -20.42 -2.55
CA LEU A 377 -23.48 -20.13 -2.70
C LEU A 377 -24.06 -20.95 -3.86
N GLN A 378 -24.51 -22.16 -3.55
CA GLN A 378 -25.17 -23.03 -4.50
C GLN A 378 -26.58 -22.51 -4.72
N SER A 379 -26.69 -21.53 -5.62
CA SER A 379 -27.90 -21.21 -6.37
C SER A 379 -28.30 -22.34 -7.34
N LYS A 380 -28.13 -23.60 -6.91
CA LYS A 380 -28.60 -24.82 -7.57
C LYS A 380 -30.03 -25.13 -7.13
N GLY A 381 -30.96 -24.29 -7.58
CA GLY A 381 -32.41 -24.56 -7.52
C GLY A 381 -33.10 -24.22 -6.20
N ASP A 382 -34.41 -24.01 -6.31
CA ASP A 382 -35.31 -23.57 -5.24
C ASP A 382 -35.74 -24.67 -4.25
N GLU A 383 -35.05 -25.82 -4.20
CA GLU A 383 -35.64 -27.08 -3.71
C GLU A 383 -35.76 -27.24 -2.18
N GLN A 384 -35.18 -26.35 -1.37
CA GLN A 384 -35.56 -26.18 0.05
C GLN A 384 -35.12 -24.84 0.64
N GLN A 385 -36.08 -23.93 0.83
CA GLN A 385 -35.88 -22.67 1.55
C GLN A 385 -36.88 -22.62 2.71
N GLY A 386 -36.48 -23.12 3.88
CA GLY A 386 -37.34 -23.20 5.06
C GLY A 386 -37.74 -21.82 5.58
N ASP A 387 -38.97 -21.73 6.08
CA ASP A 387 -39.53 -20.50 6.61
C ASP A 387 -39.23 -20.38 8.11
N ILE A 388 -38.74 -19.21 8.54
CA ILE A 388 -38.55 -18.94 9.97
C ILE A 388 -39.87 -19.03 10.75
N ARG A 389 -41.02 -18.87 10.08
CA ARG A 389 -42.36 -19.03 10.67
C ARG A 389 -42.61 -20.44 11.24
N ASP A 390 -42.00 -21.47 10.68
CA ASP A 390 -42.26 -22.87 11.06
C ASP A 390 -41.48 -23.29 12.33
N VAL A 391 -40.42 -22.55 12.68
CA VAL A 391 -39.61 -22.79 13.89
C VAL A 391 -40.41 -22.48 15.16
N VAL A 392 -40.57 -23.44 16.05
CA VAL A 392 -41.28 -23.29 17.35
C VAL A 392 -40.30 -23.17 18.52
N SER A 393 -39.11 -23.75 18.40
CA SER A 393 -38.06 -23.65 19.43
C SER A 393 -36.66 -23.51 18.84
N LEU A 394 -35.74 -22.96 19.64
CA LEU A 394 -34.32 -22.85 19.33
C LEU A 394 -33.52 -23.57 20.41
N GLU A 395 -32.49 -24.29 20.00
CA GLU A 395 -31.41 -24.77 20.87
C GLU A 395 -30.09 -24.30 20.25
N ILE A 396 -29.12 -23.88 21.08
CA ILE A 396 -27.81 -23.43 20.60
C ILE A 396 -26.67 -24.03 21.43
N LYS A 397 -25.52 -24.21 20.78
CA LYS A 397 -24.27 -24.66 21.41
C LYS A 397 -23.14 -23.71 20.98
N ALA A 398 -22.44 -23.11 21.94
CA ALA A 398 -21.36 -22.16 21.69
C ALA A 398 -20.00 -22.79 22.02
N PHE A 399 -19.11 -22.84 21.05
CA PHE A 399 -17.79 -23.45 21.15
C PHE A 399 -16.70 -22.39 20.92
N PRO A 400 -15.93 -22.01 21.96
CA PRO A 400 -14.75 -21.19 21.78
C PRO A 400 -13.73 -21.99 20.96
N LYS A 401 -13.14 -21.34 19.97
CA LYS A 401 -11.99 -21.85 19.20
C LYS A 401 -10.79 -20.97 19.54
N THR A 402 -9.72 -21.03 18.74
CA THR A 402 -8.57 -20.15 18.95
C THR A 402 -8.99 -18.69 18.87
N TYR A 403 -8.64 -17.90 19.90
CA TYR A 403 -9.10 -16.52 20.07
C TYR A 403 -8.75 -15.63 18.86
N PRO A 404 -9.65 -14.74 18.38
CA PRO A 404 -10.94 -14.35 18.96
C PRO A 404 -12.15 -15.24 18.57
N LYS A 405 -11.93 -16.35 17.87
CA LYS A 405 -13.01 -17.04 17.14
C LYS A 405 -13.95 -17.86 18.03
N VAL A 406 -15.24 -17.75 17.77
CA VAL A 406 -16.30 -18.58 18.35
C VAL A 406 -17.08 -19.26 17.22
N ARG A 407 -17.31 -20.57 17.36
CA ARG A 407 -18.22 -21.37 16.54
C ARG A 407 -19.56 -21.50 17.28
N LEU A 408 -20.65 -21.14 16.63
CA LEU A 408 -21.99 -21.13 17.18
C LEU A 408 -22.89 -22.05 16.35
N GLU A 409 -23.41 -23.09 16.99
CA GLU A 409 -24.31 -24.06 16.39
C GLU A 409 -25.75 -23.75 16.78
N ILE A 410 -26.67 -23.83 15.82
CA ILE A 410 -28.09 -23.51 16.03
C ILE A 410 -28.95 -24.66 15.50
N PHE A 411 -29.89 -25.11 16.32
CA PHE A 411 -30.81 -26.21 16.04
C PHE A 411 -32.26 -25.68 16.08
N PRO A 412 -32.76 -25.06 15.00
CA PRO A 412 -34.12 -24.56 14.94
C PRO A 412 -35.10 -25.72 14.71
N LYS A 413 -36.02 -25.91 15.65
CA LYS A 413 -36.93 -27.07 15.69
C LYS A 413 -38.39 -26.64 15.51
N ASP A 414 -39.15 -27.39 14.72
CA ASP A 414 -40.59 -27.21 14.49
C ASP A 414 -41.46 -27.70 15.67
N ASN A 415 -42.78 -27.83 15.45
CA ASN A 415 -43.72 -28.33 16.44
C ASN A 415 -43.65 -29.85 16.69
N GLU A 416 -42.98 -30.62 15.82
CA GLU A 416 -42.73 -32.06 15.98
C GLU A 416 -41.33 -32.34 16.56
N GLY A 417 -40.52 -31.28 16.73
CA GLY A 417 -39.14 -31.33 17.24
C GLY A 417 -38.09 -31.57 16.14
N LYS A 418 -38.49 -31.57 14.88
CA LYS A 418 -37.63 -31.80 13.71
C LYS A 418 -36.95 -30.50 13.29
N ILE A 419 -35.73 -30.62 12.74
CA ILE A 419 -34.95 -29.48 12.23
C ILE A 419 -35.63 -28.84 11.01
N VAL A 420 -35.70 -27.50 11.01
CA VAL A 420 -36.10 -26.68 9.86
C VAL A 420 -34.85 -26.17 9.14
N GLU A 421 -34.54 -26.70 7.96
CA GLU A 421 -33.35 -26.35 7.17
C GLU A 421 -33.57 -25.19 6.17
N GLY A 422 -32.49 -24.63 5.63
CA GLY A 422 -32.55 -23.63 4.54
C GLY A 422 -32.92 -22.19 4.96
N ILE A 423 -33.03 -21.91 6.26
CA ILE A 423 -33.32 -20.56 6.79
C ILE A 423 -32.13 -19.63 6.47
N LYS A 424 -32.43 -18.37 6.11
CA LYS A 424 -31.42 -17.33 5.79
C LYS A 424 -30.79 -16.74 7.05
N ALA A 425 -29.51 -16.37 6.99
CA ALA A 425 -28.74 -15.81 8.10
C ALA A 425 -29.46 -14.68 8.87
N GLY A 426 -29.96 -13.66 8.16
CA GLY A 426 -30.64 -12.50 8.74
C GLY A 426 -32.01 -12.75 9.40
N ASN A 427 -32.44 -14.01 9.55
CA ASN A 427 -33.56 -14.35 10.42
C ASN A 427 -33.14 -14.52 11.90
N PHE A 428 -31.84 -14.63 12.15
CA PHE A 428 -31.24 -14.76 13.46
C PHE A 428 -30.51 -13.46 13.85
N THR A 429 -30.59 -13.10 15.12
CA THR A 429 -29.80 -12.03 15.74
C THR A 429 -28.94 -12.67 16.82
N ILE A 430 -27.64 -12.36 16.84
CA ILE A 430 -26.68 -12.95 17.78
C ILE A 430 -26.15 -11.84 18.69
N ARG A 431 -26.17 -12.06 20.00
CA ARG A 431 -25.51 -11.21 21.00
C ARG A 431 -24.50 -12.01 21.80
N ASP A 432 -23.40 -11.36 22.17
CA ASP A 432 -22.38 -11.87 23.09
C ASP A 432 -22.16 -10.81 24.17
N ASN A 433 -22.36 -11.16 25.45
CA ASN A 433 -22.33 -10.21 26.57
C ASN A 433 -23.16 -8.93 26.31
N ASN A 434 -24.38 -9.12 25.79
CA ASN A 434 -25.32 -8.11 25.29
C ASN A 434 -24.88 -7.29 24.05
N LYS A 435 -23.61 -7.33 23.62
CA LYS A 435 -23.15 -6.67 22.39
C LYS A 435 -23.70 -7.42 21.17
N LEU A 436 -24.11 -6.71 20.12
CA LEU A 436 -24.54 -7.32 18.85
C LEU A 436 -23.31 -7.78 18.07
N VAL A 437 -23.27 -9.04 17.63
CA VAL A 437 -22.12 -9.60 16.88
C VAL A 437 -22.56 -10.14 15.51
N THR A 438 -21.67 -10.05 14.52
CA THR A 438 -21.96 -10.53 13.16
C THR A 438 -21.49 -11.95 12.96
N GLY A 439 -22.43 -12.90 12.96
CA GLY A 439 -22.15 -14.29 12.61
C GLY A 439 -22.08 -14.51 11.10
N LEU A 440 -20.93 -14.96 10.61
CA LEU A 440 -20.78 -15.47 9.24
C LEU A 440 -21.35 -16.90 9.17
N LEU A 441 -22.51 -17.04 8.55
CA LEU A 441 -23.17 -18.32 8.28
C LEU A 441 -22.27 -19.22 7.40
N ARG A 442 -21.82 -20.35 7.94
CA ARG A 442 -20.99 -21.34 7.24
C ARG A 442 -21.80 -22.51 6.66
N GLN A 443 -22.98 -22.77 7.22
CA GLN A 443 -23.82 -23.94 6.92
C GLN A 443 -25.26 -23.69 7.42
N ASN A 444 -26.28 -24.14 6.66
CA ASN A 444 -27.72 -24.03 6.99
C ASN A 444 -28.56 -25.27 6.59
N ILE A 445 -27.87 -26.39 6.34
CA ILE A 445 -28.36 -27.75 6.08
C ILE A 445 -27.37 -28.72 6.76
N VAL A 446 -27.76 -29.95 7.09
CA VAL A 446 -26.82 -30.94 7.64
C VAL A 446 -25.83 -31.39 6.56
N ALA A 447 -24.62 -30.81 6.59
CA ALA A 447 -23.58 -30.95 5.57
C ALA A 447 -22.17 -31.14 6.18
N PRO A 448 -21.93 -32.24 6.92
CA PRO A 448 -20.80 -32.36 7.85
C PRO A 448 -19.41 -32.16 7.22
N ARG A 449 -18.57 -31.41 7.92
CA ARG A 449 -17.21 -30.99 7.53
C ARG A 449 -16.16 -31.97 8.07
N ILE A 450 -15.88 -33.05 7.35
CA ILE A 450 -14.99 -34.13 7.80
C ILE A 450 -13.57 -33.93 7.27
N MET A 451 -12.55 -34.00 8.15
CA MET A 451 -11.14 -34.00 7.75
C MET A 451 -10.59 -35.42 7.75
N LEU A 452 -10.07 -35.87 6.60
CA LEU A 452 -9.30 -37.11 6.49
C LEU A 452 -7.81 -36.75 6.53
N LEU A 453 -7.20 -36.93 7.70
CA LEU A 453 -5.75 -36.93 7.87
C LEU A 453 -5.22 -38.32 7.52
N TYR A 454 -4.11 -38.39 6.81
CA TYR A 454 -3.41 -39.65 6.56
C TYR A 454 -1.90 -39.47 6.64
N ASP A 455 -1.22 -40.39 7.31
CA ASP A 455 0.23 -40.45 7.39
C ASP A 455 0.80 -41.07 6.10
N THR A 456 1.80 -40.42 5.49
CA THR A 456 2.48 -40.89 4.26
C THR A 456 3.88 -41.44 4.53
N SER A 457 4.27 -41.59 5.80
CA SER A 457 5.60 -42.03 6.21
C SER A 457 5.90 -43.49 5.89
N LEU A 458 7.20 -43.81 5.81
CA LEU A 458 7.71 -45.14 5.46
C LEU A 458 7.45 -46.22 6.54
N SER A 459 6.84 -45.90 7.68
CA SER A 459 6.39 -46.87 8.68
C SER A 459 4.98 -47.42 8.39
N MET A 460 4.13 -46.68 7.68
CA MET A 460 2.75 -47.07 7.33
C MET A 460 2.68 -48.38 6.53
N PRO A 461 1.71 -49.28 6.80
CA PRO A 461 1.56 -50.52 6.04
C PRO A 461 1.35 -50.25 4.53
N ASN A 462 1.81 -51.15 3.67
CA ASN A 462 1.73 -50.99 2.21
C ASN A 462 0.30 -50.75 1.69
N GLN A 463 -0.73 -51.31 2.35
CA GLN A 463 -2.13 -51.10 1.98
C GLN A 463 -2.63 -49.68 2.30
N TYR A 464 -1.99 -48.97 3.22
CA TYR A 464 -2.23 -47.56 3.57
C TYR A 464 -1.06 -46.66 3.09
N ARG A 465 -0.46 -46.99 1.94
CA ARG A 465 0.60 -46.22 1.30
C ARG A 465 0.37 -46.14 -0.20
N ASP A 466 0.94 -45.13 -0.85
CA ASP A 466 0.96 -44.96 -2.32
C ASP A 466 -0.44 -45.13 -2.95
N GLU A 467 -0.64 -46.08 -3.87
CA GLU A 467 -1.94 -46.33 -4.50
C GLU A 467 -3.00 -46.89 -3.53
N GLY A 468 -2.58 -47.59 -2.46
CA GLY A 468 -3.48 -48.25 -1.50
C GLY A 468 -4.24 -47.27 -0.59
N ILE A 469 -3.58 -46.19 -0.15
CA ILE A 469 -4.26 -45.15 0.65
C ILE A 469 -5.26 -44.37 -0.21
N VAL A 470 -4.99 -44.17 -1.50
CA VAL A 470 -5.89 -43.44 -2.42
C VAL A 470 -7.24 -44.17 -2.55
N ALA A 471 -7.22 -45.47 -2.83
CA ALA A 471 -8.45 -46.28 -2.93
C ALA A 471 -9.29 -46.22 -1.63
N PHE A 472 -8.64 -46.40 -0.47
CA PHE A 472 -9.29 -46.30 0.83
C PHE A 472 -9.93 -44.91 1.08
N LEU A 473 -9.26 -43.82 0.69
CA LEU A 473 -9.78 -42.46 0.84
C LEU A 473 -10.93 -42.16 -0.13
N GLU A 474 -10.96 -42.75 -1.32
CA GLU A 474 -12.08 -42.62 -2.27
C GLU A 474 -13.32 -43.42 -1.82
N GLU A 475 -13.14 -44.65 -1.36
CA GLU A 475 -14.23 -45.48 -0.81
C GLU A 475 -14.80 -44.89 0.49
N THR A 476 -13.92 -44.44 1.42
CA THR A 476 -14.34 -43.75 2.66
C THR A 476 -15.15 -42.50 2.35
N GLN A 477 -14.70 -41.67 1.40
CA GLN A 477 -15.46 -40.50 0.95
C GLN A 477 -16.83 -40.87 0.37
N THR A 478 -16.92 -42.00 -0.33
CA THR A 478 -18.15 -42.47 -0.96
C THR A 478 -19.15 -42.94 0.09
N ALA A 479 -18.74 -43.79 1.05
CA ALA A 479 -19.59 -44.27 2.14
C ALA A 479 -20.11 -43.13 3.05
N ILE A 480 -19.30 -42.08 3.26
CA ILE A 480 -19.73 -40.86 3.94
C ILE A 480 -20.81 -40.14 3.12
N ARG A 481 -20.59 -39.91 1.81
CA ARG A 481 -21.54 -39.19 0.93
C ARG A 481 -22.84 -39.96 0.66
N GLU A 482 -22.84 -41.30 0.70
CA GLU A 482 -24.08 -42.08 0.70
C GLU A 482 -24.98 -41.77 1.91
N THR A 483 -24.37 -41.43 3.04
CA THR A 483 -25.07 -41.20 4.31
C THR A 483 -25.40 -39.72 4.49
N TYR A 484 -24.50 -38.83 4.08
CA TYR A 484 -24.65 -37.38 4.10
C TYR A 484 -24.27 -36.79 2.72
N PRO A 485 -25.23 -36.66 1.77
CA PRO A 485 -24.94 -36.23 0.40
C PRO A 485 -24.23 -34.87 0.26
N HIS A 486 -24.38 -34.00 1.26
CA HIS A 486 -23.77 -32.67 1.29
C HIS A 486 -22.45 -32.60 2.08
N ALA A 487 -21.91 -33.73 2.55
CA ALA A 487 -20.69 -33.77 3.36
C ALA A 487 -19.48 -33.16 2.67
N ARG A 488 -18.85 -32.19 3.35
CA ARG A 488 -17.67 -31.45 2.91
C ARG A 488 -16.42 -32.15 3.43
N ILE A 489 -15.87 -33.06 2.64
CA ILE A 489 -14.72 -33.88 3.04
C ILE A 489 -13.41 -33.26 2.52
N LYS A 490 -12.45 -33.02 3.41
CA LYS A 490 -11.11 -32.49 3.07
C LYS A 490 -10.04 -33.56 3.34
N LEU A 491 -9.25 -33.89 2.33
CA LEU A 491 -8.04 -34.70 2.47
C LEU A 491 -6.85 -33.83 2.91
N GLN A 492 -5.97 -34.35 3.76
CA GLN A 492 -4.71 -33.70 4.13
C GLN A 492 -3.63 -34.72 4.51
N GLU A 493 -2.52 -34.67 3.78
CA GLU A 493 -1.31 -35.46 4.08
C GLU A 493 -0.66 -35.02 5.40
N THR A 494 -0.06 -35.98 6.07
CA THR A 494 0.75 -35.82 7.29
C THR A 494 1.95 -36.76 7.22
N GLY A 495 2.94 -36.53 8.08
CA GLY A 495 3.93 -37.56 8.41
C GLY A 495 3.85 -37.88 9.90
N SER A 496 4.85 -38.61 10.41
CA SER A 496 5.01 -39.06 11.81
C SER A 496 5.14 -37.96 12.88
N ARG A 497 4.59 -36.75 12.69
CA ARG A 497 4.49 -35.68 13.71
C ARG A 497 3.03 -35.52 14.13
N ILE A 498 2.52 -36.54 14.81
CA ILE A 498 1.10 -36.78 15.05
C ILE A 498 0.52 -35.73 16.01
N TYR A 499 1.25 -35.29 17.03
CA TYR A 499 0.78 -34.20 17.90
C TYR A 499 0.71 -32.88 17.13
N THR A 500 1.72 -32.54 16.33
CA THR A 500 1.72 -31.32 15.50
C THR A 500 0.57 -31.35 14.47
N ALA A 501 0.33 -32.50 13.84
CA ALA A 501 -0.72 -32.67 12.83
C ALA A 501 -2.12 -32.61 13.44
N HIS A 502 -2.37 -33.32 14.53
CA HIS A 502 -3.64 -33.27 15.24
C HIS A 502 -3.86 -31.86 15.85
N LEU A 503 -2.85 -31.18 16.40
CA LEU A 503 -3.02 -29.84 16.96
C LEU A 503 -3.43 -28.80 15.91
N LYS A 504 -2.93 -28.93 14.67
CA LYS A 504 -3.39 -28.10 13.54
C LYS A 504 -4.82 -28.45 13.13
N ALA A 505 -5.21 -29.73 13.12
CA ALA A 505 -6.58 -30.15 12.80
C ALA A 505 -7.61 -29.80 13.90
N ALA A 506 -7.23 -29.85 15.18
CA ALA A 506 -8.06 -29.45 16.31
C ALA A 506 -8.48 -27.97 16.22
N GLN A 507 -7.66 -27.13 15.59
CA GLN A 507 -7.91 -25.72 15.33
C GLN A 507 -8.63 -25.45 13.99
N THR A 508 -9.38 -26.43 13.45
CA THR A 508 -10.14 -26.29 12.18
C THR A 508 -11.66 -26.31 12.37
N GLU A 509 -12.34 -25.79 11.35
CA GLU A 509 -13.81 -25.81 11.21
C GLU A 509 -14.34 -27.17 10.74
N SER A 510 -13.79 -28.26 11.28
CA SER A 510 -14.31 -29.61 11.06
C SER A 510 -15.30 -30.01 12.15
N ASP A 511 -16.17 -30.95 11.82
CA ASP A 511 -17.11 -31.58 12.75
C ASP A 511 -16.60 -32.94 13.23
N LEU A 512 -15.67 -33.53 12.48
CA LEU A 512 -15.03 -34.81 12.76
C LEU A 512 -13.66 -34.86 12.07
N ILE A 513 -12.65 -35.40 12.74
CA ILE A 513 -11.34 -35.71 12.18
C ILE A 513 -11.19 -37.24 12.17
N LEU A 514 -10.87 -37.81 11.01
CA LEU A 514 -10.46 -39.20 10.88
C LEU A 514 -8.97 -39.20 10.54
N TYR A 515 -8.13 -39.86 11.34
CA TYR A 515 -6.68 -39.84 11.18
C TYR A 515 -6.13 -41.25 11.00
N ALA A 516 -5.83 -41.61 9.75
CA ALA A 516 -5.11 -42.84 9.41
C ALA A 516 -3.62 -42.72 9.75
N THR A 517 -3.14 -43.53 10.70
CA THR A 517 -1.74 -43.57 11.15
C THR A 517 -1.37 -44.96 11.67
N ASP A 518 -0.08 -45.24 11.77
CA ASP A 518 0.47 -46.43 12.40
C ASP A 518 1.02 -46.14 13.81
N GLY A 519 0.76 -44.94 14.34
CA GLY A 519 1.15 -44.49 15.68
C GLY A 519 2.64 -44.20 15.86
N HIS A 520 3.46 -44.34 14.82
CA HIS A 520 4.87 -43.99 14.89
C HIS A 520 5.02 -42.47 14.97
N ASN A 521 5.58 -41.98 16.09
CA ASN A 521 5.66 -40.55 16.36
C ASN A 521 7.08 -40.02 16.54
N SER A 522 7.32 -38.79 16.08
CA SER A 522 8.61 -38.10 16.03
C SER A 522 8.58 -36.68 16.63
N ASP A 523 7.45 -36.26 17.19
CA ASP A 523 7.34 -35.09 18.07
C ASP A 523 6.91 -35.50 19.50
N SER A 524 6.71 -34.51 20.37
CA SER A 524 6.39 -34.70 21.79
C SER A 524 5.10 -33.99 22.16
N PHE A 525 4.30 -34.60 23.03
CA PHE A 525 3.13 -33.95 23.61
C PHE A 525 3.55 -32.75 24.47
N ASN A 526 2.89 -31.61 24.25
CA ASN A 526 2.96 -30.43 25.11
C ASN A 526 1.68 -30.37 25.97
N PRO A 527 1.77 -30.48 27.31
CA PRO A 527 0.59 -30.43 28.18
C PRO A 527 -0.21 -29.12 28.09
N ASP A 528 0.42 -28.00 27.69
CA ASP A 528 -0.27 -26.71 27.56
C ASP A 528 -1.21 -26.66 26.34
N ASP A 529 -1.00 -27.51 25.34
CA ASP A 529 -1.90 -27.64 24.18
C ASP A 529 -3.14 -28.50 24.47
N LYS A 530 -3.21 -29.17 25.63
CA LYS A 530 -4.31 -30.07 25.99
C LYS A 530 -5.72 -29.44 25.82
N PRO A 531 -6.00 -28.20 26.27
CA PRO A 531 -7.30 -27.57 26.07
C PRO A 531 -7.68 -27.33 24.60
N ILE A 532 -6.70 -27.25 23.71
CA ILE A 532 -6.91 -27.05 22.26
C ILE A 532 -7.38 -28.37 21.63
N PHE A 533 -6.82 -29.51 22.06
CA PHE A 533 -7.35 -30.83 21.66
C PHE A 533 -8.76 -31.05 22.22
N GLU A 534 -8.98 -30.77 23.51
CA GLU A 534 -10.28 -30.97 24.18
C GLU A 534 -11.41 -30.05 23.68
N SER A 535 -11.08 -28.90 23.08
CA SER A 535 -12.04 -27.99 22.42
C SER A 535 -12.09 -28.13 20.88
N GLY A 536 -11.29 -29.04 20.31
CA GLY A 536 -11.27 -29.36 18.89
C GLY A 536 -12.50 -30.15 18.42
N PRO A 537 -12.57 -30.52 17.12
CA PRO A 537 -13.50 -31.54 16.65
C PRO A 537 -13.14 -32.90 17.26
N PRO A 538 -14.10 -33.82 17.47
CA PRO A 538 -13.80 -35.20 17.84
C PRO A 538 -12.87 -35.86 16.81
N THR A 539 -11.89 -36.63 17.29
CA THR A 539 -10.87 -37.30 16.46
C THR A 539 -10.96 -38.81 16.63
N LEU A 540 -11.07 -39.52 15.51
CA LEU A 540 -11.00 -40.97 15.41
C LEU A 540 -9.66 -41.36 14.75
N TYR A 541 -8.75 -41.92 15.53
CA TYR A 541 -7.51 -42.49 15.04
C TYR A 541 -7.79 -43.86 14.40
N LEU A 542 -7.64 -43.94 13.07
CA LEU A 542 -7.75 -45.19 12.31
C LEU A 542 -6.39 -45.88 12.39
N TYR A 543 -6.25 -46.81 13.34
CA TYR A 543 -4.95 -47.35 13.75
C TYR A 543 -4.57 -48.60 12.94
N THR A 544 -3.56 -48.47 12.10
CA THR A 544 -3.27 -49.41 11.00
C THR A 544 -2.39 -50.63 11.39
N ARG A 545 -2.32 -50.99 12.69
CA ARG A 545 -1.45 -52.08 13.19
C ARG A 545 -2.04 -52.87 14.36
N ASP A 546 -1.64 -54.12 14.47
CA ASP A 546 -2.10 -55.15 15.41
C ASP A 546 -1.76 -54.91 16.92
N THR A 547 -1.16 -53.77 17.30
CA THR A 547 -0.69 -53.54 18.69
C THR A 547 -0.74 -52.07 19.15
N ASP A 548 -1.65 -51.72 20.06
CA ASP A 548 -2.01 -50.32 20.42
C ASP A 548 -0.93 -49.49 21.14
N LYS A 549 0.23 -50.10 21.47
CA LYS A 549 1.22 -49.54 22.41
C LYS A 549 1.73 -48.13 22.10
N TYR A 550 1.72 -47.72 20.84
CA TYR A 550 2.21 -46.40 20.43
C TYR A 550 1.08 -45.37 20.30
N ILE A 551 -0.11 -45.79 19.85
CA ILE A 551 -1.25 -44.89 19.65
C ILE A 551 -2.01 -44.57 20.95
N GLN A 552 -2.06 -45.50 21.93
CA GLN A 552 -2.82 -45.30 23.16
C GLN A 552 -2.40 -44.03 23.91
N ALA A 553 -1.08 -43.80 24.05
CA ALA A 553 -0.58 -42.60 24.71
C ALA A 553 -0.92 -41.30 23.95
N ILE A 554 -1.10 -41.36 22.63
CA ILE A 554 -1.52 -40.21 21.82
C ILE A 554 -3.01 -39.94 22.05
N ALA A 555 -3.83 -41.00 22.00
CA ALA A 555 -5.27 -40.95 22.30
C ALA A 555 -5.53 -40.40 23.72
N ASP A 556 -4.86 -40.93 24.75
CA ASP A 556 -4.99 -40.52 26.15
C ASP A 556 -4.60 -39.03 26.36
N ASN A 557 -3.58 -38.56 25.64
CA ASN A 557 -3.12 -37.17 25.72
C ASN A 557 -4.04 -36.17 25.00
N THR A 558 -4.68 -36.57 23.90
CA THR A 558 -5.48 -35.68 23.04
C THR A 558 -7.00 -35.92 23.11
N GLY A 559 -7.48 -36.88 23.89
CA GLY A 559 -8.92 -37.24 23.97
C GLY A 559 -9.48 -37.94 22.72
N GLY A 560 -8.61 -38.41 21.81
CA GLY A 560 -9.04 -39.09 20.57
C GLY A 560 -9.49 -40.53 20.85
N MET A 561 -10.42 -41.04 20.04
CA MET A 561 -10.83 -42.45 20.09
C MET A 561 -10.02 -43.28 19.08
N ILE A 562 -9.83 -44.57 19.34
CA ILE A 562 -9.11 -45.49 18.44
C ILE A 562 -10.10 -46.41 17.74
N ILE A 563 -10.00 -46.52 16.43
CA ILE A 563 -10.66 -47.53 15.59
C ILE A 563 -9.56 -48.42 14.99
N PRO A 564 -9.56 -49.74 15.24
CA PRO A 564 -8.66 -50.66 14.57
C PRO A 564 -8.86 -50.63 13.05
N ALA A 565 -7.76 -50.42 12.32
CA ALA A 565 -7.76 -50.23 10.87
C ALA A 565 -6.79 -51.22 10.19
N GLU A 566 -6.89 -52.50 10.57
CA GLU A 566 -6.17 -53.61 9.92
C GLU A 566 -6.85 -54.03 8.60
N ASP A 567 -8.19 -53.95 8.54
CA ASP A 567 -9.02 -54.25 7.37
C ASP A 567 -9.76 -52.98 6.92
N GLN A 568 -9.52 -52.56 5.68
CA GLN A 568 -10.07 -51.34 5.11
C GLN A 568 -11.61 -51.35 5.00
N GLN A 569 -12.22 -52.49 4.68
CA GLN A 569 -13.67 -52.60 4.52
C GLN A 569 -14.38 -52.61 5.88
N ALA A 570 -13.82 -53.32 6.87
CA ALA A 570 -14.28 -53.26 8.24
C ALA A 570 -14.17 -51.84 8.81
N THR A 571 -13.05 -51.14 8.52
CA THR A 571 -12.85 -49.73 8.91
C THR A 571 -13.92 -48.82 8.33
N ILE A 572 -14.24 -48.94 7.03
CA ILE A 572 -15.27 -48.11 6.36
C ILE A 572 -16.67 -48.35 6.95
N LEU A 573 -17.01 -49.60 7.27
CA LEU A 573 -18.25 -49.94 7.97
C LEU A 573 -18.31 -49.31 9.38
N GLN A 574 -17.25 -49.44 10.16
CA GLN A 574 -17.19 -48.87 11.52
C GLN A 574 -17.17 -47.34 11.52
N ILE A 575 -16.54 -46.70 10.52
CA ILE A 575 -16.65 -45.25 10.27
C ILE A 575 -18.11 -44.88 10.00
N ARG A 576 -18.82 -45.63 9.14
CA ARG A 576 -20.23 -45.37 8.82
C ARG A 576 -21.14 -45.52 10.05
N GLU A 577 -20.95 -46.56 10.85
CA GLU A 577 -21.70 -46.75 12.10
C GLU A 577 -21.42 -45.62 13.11
N THR A 578 -20.16 -45.24 13.28
CA THR A 578 -19.76 -44.16 14.20
C THR A 578 -20.34 -42.82 13.76
N ILE A 579 -20.23 -42.47 12.48
CA ILE A 579 -20.77 -41.22 11.92
C ILE A 579 -22.30 -41.16 12.07
N ASN A 580 -23.03 -42.27 11.88
CA ASN A 580 -24.48 -42.34 12.12
C ASN A 580 -24.88 -42.14 13.59
N SER A 581 -23.95 -42.27 14.54
CA SER A 581 -24.20 -42.01 15.97
C SER A 581 -23.95 -40.56 16.41
N LEU A 582 -23.41 -39.72 15.52
CA LEU A 582 -23.07 -38.32 15.82
C LEU A 582 -24.21 -37.37 15.42
N GLU A 583 -24.52 -36.42 16.31
CA GLU A 583 -25.40 -35.30 15.98
C GLU A 583 -24.58 -34.19 15.31
N PHE A 584 -24.78 -33.99 14.00
CA PHE A 584 -24.16 -32.89 13.26
C PHE A 584 -25.04 -31.63 13.25
N PRO A 585 -24.46 -30.43 13.42
CA PRO A 585 -25.24 -29.19 13.47
C PRO A 585 -25.84 -28.83 12.09
N PRO A 586 -27.13 -28.48 12.02
CA PRO A 586 -27.74 -28.04 10.77
C PRO A 586 -27.37 -26.59 10.42
N TYR A 587 -27.13 -25.74 11.43
CA TYR A 587 -26.65 -24.38 11.25
C TYR A 587 -25.35 -24.16 12.00
N VAL A 588 -24.37 -23.59 11.32
CA VAL A 588 -23.09 -23.19 11.91
C VAL A 588 -22.81 -21.73 11.53
N PHE A 589 -22.63 -20.88 12.53
CA PHE A 589 -22.19 -19.49 12.41
C PHE A 589 -20.83 -19.33 13.07
N ASN A 590 -19.93 -18.56 12.45
CA ASN A 590 -18.66 -18.19 13.06
C ASN A 590 -18.61 -16.68 13.28
N TYR A 591 -18.17 -16.24 14.46
CA TYR A 591 -17.99 -14.83 14.79
C TYR A 591 -16.72 -14.62 15.65
N ASN A 592 -16.33 -13.37 15.85
CA ASN A 592 -15.21 -12.99 16.73
C ASN A 592 -15.74 -12.41 18.04
N SER A 593 -15.16 -12.81 19.17
CA SER A 593 -15.46 -12.24 20.50
C SER A 593 -14.24 -11.53 21.08
N VAL A 594 -14.49 -10.55 21.96
CA VAL A 594 -13.53 -9.47 22.27
C VAL A 594 -13.07 -9.40 23.74
N GLU A 595 -13.42 -10.38 24.57
CA GLU A 595 -13.25 -10.29 26.04
C GLU A 595 -12.62 -11.56 26.66
N ILE A 596 -11.49 -12.02 26.13
CA ILE A 596 -10.85 -13.33 26.36
C ILE A 596 -10.92 -13.91 27.80
N ASP A 597 -10.73 -13.10 28.83
CA ASP A 597 -10.68 -13.55 30.23
C ASP A 597 -12.05 -13.67 30.91
N LYS A 598 -13.14 -13.23 30.28
CA LYS A 598 -14.49 -13.27 30.86
C LYS A 598 -15.22 -14.58 30.54
N ASP A 599 -16.20 -14.89 31.37
CA ASP A 599 -17.28 -15.81 30.99
C ASP A 599 -18.24 -15.07 30.06
N HIS A 600 -18.68 -15.75 29.01
CA HIS A 600 -19.49 -15.19 27.92
C HIS A 600 -20.90 -15.77 27.92
N LEU A 601 -21.92 -14.91 27.86
CA LEU A 601 -23.30 -15.29 27.58
C LEU A 601 -23.63 -14.96 26.12
N VAL A 602 -23.81 -15.99 25.30
CA VAL A 602 -24.33 -15.87 23.94
C VAL A 602 -25.85 -15.98 23.97
N GLU A 603 -26.53 -15.05 23.34
CA GLU A 603 -27.97 -15.14 23.08
C GLU A 603 -28.22 -15.12 21.56
N VAL A 604 -28.97 -16.11 21.08
CA VAL A 604 -29.52 -16.12 19.72
C VAL A 604 -31.01 -15.85 19.82
N SER A 605 -31.51 -14.88 19.07
CA SER A 605 -32.93 -14.63 18.93
C SER A 605 -33.40 -14.75 17.48
N ALA A 606 -34.69 -15.03 17.30
CA ALA A 606 -35.36 -15.08 16.01
C ALA A 606 -36.81 -14.59 16.11
N LYS A 607 -37.51 -14.52 14.96
CA LYS A 607 -38.91 -14.02 14.88
C LYS A 607 -39.12 -12.66 15.58
N LYS A 608 -38.21 -11.70 15.37
CA LYS A 608 -38.19 -10.40 16.10
C LYS A 608 -38.18 -10.55 17.62
N ASN A 609 -37.25 -11.36 18.14
CA ASN A 609 -37.06 -11.66 19.57
C ASN A 609 -38.22 -12.41 20.26
N VAL A 610 -39.15 -13.01 19.50
CA VAL A 610 -40.21 -13.87 20.06
C VAL A 610 -39.67 -15.25 20.47
N LEU A 611 -38.63 -15.73 19.79
CA LEU A 611 -37.86 -16.91 20.20
C LEU A 611 -36.44 -16.46 20.58
N SER A 612 -35.92 -17.01 21.66
CA SER A 612 -34.52 -16.90 22.05
C SER A 612 -34.01 -18.18 22.68
N ALA A 613 -32.70 -18.40 22.57
CA ALA A 613 -31.95 -19.43 23.29
C ALA A 613 -30.59 -18.85 23.67
N SER A 614 -30.00 -19.33 24.77
CA SER A 614 -28.71 -18.85 25.25
C SER A 614 -27.77 -19.99 25.63
N ALA A 615 -26.46 -19.73 25.51
CA ALA A 615 -25.40 -20.65 25.89
C ALA A 615 -24.24 -19.86 26.53
N ASN A 616 -23.60 -20.47 27.54
CA ASN A 616 -22.42 -19.90 28.18
C ASN A 616 -21.15 -20.56 27.65
N PHE A 617 -20.10 -19.78 27.45
CA PHE A 617 -18.76 -20.30 27.15
C PHE A 617 -17.65 -19.46 27.81
N ARG A 618 -16.41 -19.93 27.75
CA ARG A 618 -15.21 -19.18 28.16
C ARG A 618 -14.01 -19.64 27.33
N PHE A 619 -13.14 -18.73 26.90
CA PHE A 619 -11.85 -19.13 26.31
C PHE A 619 -10.94 -19.76 27.37
N ALA A 620 -10.08 -20.70 26.96
CA ALA A 620 -9.08 -21.27 27.86
C ALA A 620 -7.92 -20.28 28.04
N SER A 621 -7.51 -20.02 29.28
CA SER A 621 -6.53 -18.97 29.61
C SER A 621 -5.11 -19.18 29.05
N LYS A 622 -4.81 -20.36 28.47
CA LYS A 622 -3.59 -20.63 27.71
C LYS A 622 -3.78 -20.76 26.19
N SER A 623 -5.00 -20.90 25.66
CA SER A 623 -5.24 -20.88 24.21
C SER A 623 -5.11 -19.48 23.60
N SER A 624 -4.90 -18.47 24.45
CA SER A 624 -4.49 -17.09 24.13
C SER A 624 -3.22 -16.99 23.29
N ASN A 625 -2.25 -17.89 23.51
CA ASN A 625 -0.97 -17.88 22.77
C ASN A 625 -1.02 -18.68 21.45
N ALA A 626 -2.12 -19.37 21.16
CA ALA A 626 -2.27 -20.11 19.92
C ALA A 626 -2.71 -19.18 18.78
N VAL A 627 -2.12 -19.34 17.59
CA VAL A 627 -2.39 -18.46 16.44
C VAL A 627 -3.61 -18.93 15.62
N GLY A 628 -3.97 -20.21 15.72
CA GLY A 628 -5.04 -20.81 14.91
C GLY A 628 -4.71 -20.77 13.42
N LYS A 629 -5.72 -20.85 12.56
CA LYS A 629 -5.55 -20.75 11.11
C LYS A 629 -5.36 -19.28 10.62
N ARG A 630 -5.14 -18.30 11.52
CA ARG A 630 -5.03 -16.87 11.15
C ARG A 630 -3.92 -16.64 10.11
N LEU A 631 -4.12 -15.63 9.26
CA LEU A 631 -3.07 -15.10 8.40
C LEU A 631 -1.93 -14.54 9.27
N THR A 632 -0.70 -14.89 8.93
CA THR A 632 0.52 -14.60 9.71
C THR A 632 1.57 -13.82 8.94
N GLY A 633 1.47 -13.75 7.62
CA GLY A 633 2.30 -12.86 6.80
C GLY A 633 1.49 -12.31 5.63
N ILE A 634 1.72 -11.04 5.28
CA ILE A 634 1.26 -10.42 4.03
C ILE A 634 2.47 -9.89 3.27
N TYR A 635 2.50 -10.13 1.97
CA TYR A 635 3.61 -9.82 1.08
C TYR A 635 3.13 -9.08 -0.16
N MET A 636 4.04 -8.26 -0.71
CA MET A 636 3.86 -7.61 -2.00
C MET A 636 5.03 -7.93 -2.91
N ASP A 637 4.73 -8.46 -4.10
CA ASP A 637 5.67 -8.62 -5.20
C ASP A 637 5.37 -7.55 -6.27
N ILE A 638 6.34 -6.67 -6.56
CA ILE A 638 6.26 -5.69 -7.65
C ILE A 638 7.24 -6.08 -8.76
N LYS A 639 6.75 -6.25 -9.99
CA LYS A 639 7.55 -6.60 -11.16
C LYS A 639 7.37 -5.56 -12.27
N ILE A 640 8.47 -5.03 -12.79
CA ILE A 640 8.51 -4.07 -13.90
C ILE A 640 9.15 -4.76 -15.12
N GLY A 641 8.41 -4.85 -16.21
CA GLY A 641 8.85 -5.42 -17.48
C GLY A 641 9.38 -6.86 -17.34
N ASN A 642 10.58 -7.08 -17.88
CA ASN A 642 11.27 -8.37 -17.82
C ASN A 642 12.19 -8.54 -16.60
N ARG A 643 12.15 -7.62 -15.62
CA ARG A 643 12.95 -7.71 -14.39
C ARG A 643 12.37 -8.80 -13.46
N SER A 644 13.19 -9.30 -12.53
CA SER A 644 12.69 -10.13 -11.42
C SER A 644 11.76 -9.31 -10.52
N PRO A 645 10.72 -9.92 -9.92
CA PRO A 645 9.91 -9.23 -8.92
C PRO A 645 10.75 -8.81 -7.71
N ILE A 646 10.53 -7.60 -7.21
CA ILE A 646 11.04 -7.13 -5.93
C ILE A 646 9.95 -7.41 -4.89
N ARG A 647 10.34 -8.09 -3.81
CA ARG A 647 9.43 -8.46 -2.73
C ARG A 647 9.58 -7.55 -1.52
N ARG A 648 8.46 -7.28 -0.86
CA ARG A 648 8.37 -6.76 0.51
C ARG A 648 7.49 -7.67 1.37
N VAL A 649 7.86 -7.77 2.64
CA VAL A 649 6.93 -8.20 3.69
C VAL A 649 6.23 -6.92 4.13
N LEU A 650 4.91 -6.88 4.04
CA LEU A 650 4.13 -5.72 4.48
C LEU A 650 3.80 -5.84 5.98
N ALA A 651 3.48 -7.05 6.45
CA ALA A 651 3.28 -7.33 7.87
C ALA A 651 3.53 -8.81 8.19
N GLY A 652 3.96 -9.06 9.43
CA GLY A 652 4.12 -10.39 10.00
C GLY A 652 5.35 -11.16 9.50
N TRP A 653 5.17 -12.47 9.32
CA TRP A 653 6.16 -13.49 8.98
C TRP A 653 6.98 -13.18 7.71
N ASP A 654 8.31 -13.28 7.80
CA ASP A 654 9.21 -13.31 6.64
C ASP A 654 9.72 -14.74 6.39
N ASN A 655 9.22 -15.40 5.35
CA ASN A 655 9.66 -16.76 4.97
C ASN A 655 11.18 -16.92 4.74
N TYR A 656 11.94 -15.84 4.53
CA TYR A 656 13.40 -15.91 4.45
C TYR A 656 14.11 -15.80 5.80
N LEU A 657 13.50 -15.17 6.80
CA LEU A 657 14.05 -15.02 8.16
C LEU A 657 13.50 -16.03 9.17
N ASP A 658 12.23 -16.42 9.04
CA ASP A 658 11.51 -17.01 10.16
C ASP A 658 11.27 -18.53 10.01
N SER A 659 11.54 -19.13 8.84
CA SER A 659 11.18 -20.52 8.46
C SER A 659 11.76 -21.70 9.31
N TYR A 660 12.28 -21.43 10.49
CA TYR A 660 12.69 -22.44 11.50
C TYR A 660 12.03 -22.22 12.87
N ALA A 661 11.30 -21.11 13.06
CA ALA A 661 10.35 -20.92 14.15
C ALA A 661 8.97 -21.47 13.75
N ASP A 662 7.98 -21.31 14.63
CA ASP A 662 6.56 -21.34 14.28
C ASP A 662 6.00 -19.90 14.34
N PRO A 663 5.00 -19.52 13.50
CA PRO A 663 4.43 -18.17 13.51
C PRO A 663 3.76 -17.80 14.84
N THR A 664 3.79 -16.52 15.21
CA THR A 664 3.34 -16.03 16.54
C THR A 664 2.04 -15.21 16.48
N PRO A 665 1.35 -14.99 17.63
CA PRO A 665 0.16 -14.15 17.69
C PRO A 665 0.42 -12.70 17.26
N GLU A 666 1.59 -12.15 17.58
CA GLU A 666 1.99 -10.78 17.23
C GLU A 666 2.08 -10.61 15.72
N MET A 667 2.57 -11.62 14.99
CA MET A 667 2.63 -11.61 13.52
C MET A 667 1.22 -11.63 12.91
N ALA A 668 0.31 -12.43 13.46
CA ALA A 668 -1.09 -12.45 13.02
C ALA A 668 -1.87 -11.18 13.41
N ASN A 669 -1.47 -10.51 14.49
CA ASN A 669 -2.01 -9.21 14.92
C ASN A 669 -1.50 -8.08 14.00
N ALA A 670 -0.19 -8.03 13.71
CA ALA A 670 0.38 -7.07 12.74
C ALA A 670 -0.22 -7.23 11.33
N VAL A 671 -0.54 -8.46 10.92
CA VAL A 671 -1.32 -8.72 9.69
C VAL A 671 -2.73 -8.14 9.77
N HIS A 672 -3.45 -8.32 10.89
CA HIS A 672 -4.79 -7.74 11.06
C HIS A 672 -4.74 -6.21 11.10
N GLU A 673 -3.74 -5.59 11.73
CA GLU A 673 -3.51 -4.14 11.65
C GLU A 673 -3.30 -3.68 10.20
N LEU A 674 -2.53 -4.40 9.38
CA LEU A 674 -2.38 -4.06 7.96
C LEU A 674 -3.67 -4.25 7.15
N LEU A 675 -4.52 -5.21 7.50
CA LEU A 675 -5.86 -5.38 6.90
C LEU A 675 -6.81 -4.24 7.29
N LEU A 676 -6.59 -3.57 8.44
CA LEU A 676 -7.31 -2.35 8.84
C LEU A 676 -6.66 -1.08 8.27
N GLY A 677 -5.36 -1.13 7.98
CA GLY A 677 -4.59 -0.10 7.28
C GLY A 677 -4.50 -0.34 5.77
N GLY A 678 -3.29 -0.36 5.23
CA GLY A 678 -3.05 -0.46 3.79
C GLY A 678 -1.69 0.09 3.34
N VAL A 679 -1.57 0.29 2.03
CA VAL A 679 -0.32 0.71 1.36
C VAL A 679 -0.63 1.66 0.19
N VAL A 680 0.17 2.71 0.01
CA VAL A 680 0.15 3.58 -1.18
C VAL A 680 1.44 3.43 -1.95
N ILE A 681 1.36 3.14 -3.25
CA ILE A 681 2.50 2.95 -4.14
C ILE A 681 2.52 4.09 -5.17
N ALA A 682 3.54 4.95 -5.12
CA ALA A 682 3.71 6.09 -6.01
C ALA A 682 4.79 5.82 -7.08
N PHE A 683 4.49 6.14 -8.35
CA PHE A 683 5.38 5.88 -9.48
C PHE A 683 5.82 7.17 -10.16
N GLU A 684 7.13 7.37 -10.31
CA GLU A 684 7.71 8.53 -11.00
C GLU A 684 8.86 8.12 -11.93
N ARG A 685 9.24 9.05 -12.82
CA ARG A 685 10.57 9.02 -13.48
C ARG A 685 11.59 9.70 -12.58
N GLU A 686 12.05 10.90 -12.93
CA GLU A 686 12.83 11.73 -12.01
C GLU A 686 11.98 12.29 -10.86
N GLY A 687 10.68 12.48 -11.08
CA GLY A 687 9.77 13.24 -10.22
C GLY A 687 9.33 14.53 -10.91
N ALA A 688 8.08 14.94 -10.68
CA ALA A 688 7.53 16.16 -11.26
C ALA A 688 8.10 17.45 -10.63
N SER A 689 7.89 18.59 -11.30
CA SER A 689 8.29 19.91 -10.81
C SER A 689 7.57 20.30 -9.51
N GLU A 690 7.99 21.41 -8.90
CA GLU A 690 7.46 21.84 -7.61
C GLU A 690 6.04 22.39 -7.75
N SER A 691 5.78 23.16 -8.82
CA SER A 691 4.43 23.65 -9.14
C SER A 691 3.46 22.53 -9.54
N ILE A 692 3.90 21.52 -10.30
CA ILE A 692 3.03 20.38 -10.68
C ILE A 692 2.61 19.58 -9.44
N ARG A 693 3.54 19.24 -8.54
CA ARG A 693 3.21 18.42 -7.36
C ARG A 693 2.33 19.16 -6.36
N LEU A 694 2.51 20.49 -6.23
CA LEU A 694 1.63 21.33 -5.42
C LEU A 694 0.26 21.54 -6.06
N SER A 695 0.17 21.73 -7.37
CA SER A 695 -1.13 21.86 -8.05
C SER A 695 -1.92 20.55 -8.01
N GLU A 696 -1.24 19.40 -8.10
CA GLU A 696 -1.83 18.06 -7.91
C GLU A 696 -2.34 17.87 -6.48
N TYR A 697 -1.55 18.19 -5.45
CA TYR A 697 -2.00 18.10 -4.06
C TYR A 697 -3.18 19.02 -3.74
N LEU A 698 -3.17 20.27 -4.21
CA LEU A 698 -4.31 21.16 -4.04
C LEU A 698 -5.55 20.65 -4.80
N LYS A 699 -5.40 20.13 -6.03
CA LYS A 699 -6.50 19.49 -6.78
C LYS A 699 -7.09 18.27 -6.05
N THR A 700 -6.25 17.51 -5.34
CA THR A 700 -6.70 16.43 -4.47
C THR A 700 -7.59 16.97 -3.35
N LEU A 701 -7.12 17.97 -2.60
CA LEU A 701 -7.89 18.59 -1.52
C LEU A 701 -9.21 19.19 -2.04
N MET A 702 -9.18 19.85 -3.22
CA MET A 702 -10.34 20.40 -3.91
C MET A 702 -11.43 19.36 -4.22
N SER A 703 -11.12 18.06 -4.30
CA SER A 703 -12.14 17.02 -4.49
C SER A 703 -13.16 16.93 -3.34
N ASN A 704 -12.79 17.45 -2.15
CA ASN A 704 -13.68 17.54 -0.99
C ASN A 704 -14.69 18.69 -1.05
N LYS A 705 -14.51 19.67 -1.95
CA LYS A 705 -15.29 20.91 -1.99
C LYS A 705 -16.80 20.67 -1.97
N ALA A 706 -17.28 19.77 -2.84
CA ALA A 706 -18.70 19.60 -3.10
C ALA A 706 -19.49 19.03 -1.91
N TRP A 707 -18.86 18.21 -1.05
CA TRP A 707 -19.51 17.77 0.19
C TRP A 707 -19.30 18.80 1.31
N PHE A 708 -18.12 19.41 1.41
CA PHE A 708 -17.78 20.36 2.47
C PHE A 708 -18.63 21.64 2.42
N GLU A 709 -18.83 22.20 1.22
CA GLU A 709 -19.68 23.39 1.04
C GLU A 709 -21.17 23.08 1.30
N ALA A 710 -21.61 21.84 1.06
CA ALA A 710 -22.94 21.39 1.44
C ALA A 710 -23.11 21.33 2.97
N VAL A 711 -22.10 20.86 3.72
CA VAL A 711 -22.09 20.95 5.20
C VAL A 711 -22.14 22.41 5.66
N GLN A 712 -21.32 23.31 5.08
CA GLN A 712 -21.37 24.74 5.40
C GLN A 712 -22.74 25.39 5.11
N ALA A 713 -23.49 24.85 4.15
CA ALA A 713 -24.85 25.31 3.82
C ALA A 713 -25.95 24.64 4.68
N GLY A 714 -25.62 23.65 5.51
CA GLY A 714 -26.57 22.83 6.26
C GLY A 714 -27.32 21.78 5.43
N ASP A 715 -26.89 21.50 4.20
CA ASP A 715 -27.49 20.48 3.33
C ASP A 715 -26.81 19.12 3.55
N ASN A 716 -27.18 18.47 4.66
CA ASN A 716 -26.66 17.16 5.04
C ASN A 716 -26.92 16.08 3.99
N ALA A 717 -28.04 16.17 3.25
CA ALA A 717 -28.40 15.21 2.22
C ALA A 717 -27.49 15.33 0.99
N MET A 718 -27.21 16.55 0.53
CA MET A 718 -26.24 16.80 -0.53
C MET A 718 -24.81 16.49 -0.08
N ALA A 719 -24.44 16.80 1.16
CA ALA A 719 -23.13 16.44 1.70
C ALA A 719 -22.90 14.92 1.69
N LEU A 720 -23.90 14.14 2.12
CA LEU A 720 -23.89 12.68 2.00
C LEU A 720 -23.84 12.20 0.55
N GLU A 721 -24.63 12.77 -0.35
CA GLU A 721 -24.64 12.41 -1.78
C GLU A 721 -23.25 12.62 -2.40
N LYS A 722 -22.60 13.75 -2.12
CA LYS A 722 -21.26 14.08 -2.66
C LYS A 722 -20.15 13.27 -1.99
N LEU A 723 -20.20 13.05 -0.68
CA LEU A 723 -19.24 12.17 0.00
C LEU A 723 -19.35 10.73 -0.51
N SER A 724 -20.56 10.25 -0.85
CA SER A 724 -20.79 8.92 -1.44
C SER A 724 -20.18 8.74 -2.85
N GLN A 725 -19.86 9.83 -3.55
CA GLN A 725 -19.23 9.80 -4.88
C GLN A 725 -17.72 9.57 -4.82
N GLY A 726 -17.11 9.72 -3.63
CA GLY A 726 -15.69 9.50 -3.39
C GLY A 726 -14.81 10.73 -3.60
N THR A 727 -13.68 10.75 -2.92
CA THR A 727 -12.66 11.81 -3.01
C THR A 727 -11.32 11.24 -3.44
N PHE A 728 -10.52 12.07 -4.12
CA PHE A 728 -9.12 11.79 -4.38
C PHE A 728 -8.32 11.91 -3.07
N ASP A 729 -7.20 11.20 -3.00
CA ASP A 729 -6.20 11.43 -1.96
C ASP A 729 -4.76 11.32 -2.50
N TYR A 730 -3.84 12.02 -1.81
CA TYR A 730 -2.42 12.14 -2.10
C TYR A 730 -1.70 12.34 -0.75
N PRO A 731 -1.00 11.32 -0.20
CA PRO A 731 -0.26 11.46 1.05
C PRO A 731 0.76 12.59 0.99
N ALA A 732 0.68 13.57 1.91
CA ALA A 732 1.53 14.76 1.90
C ALA A 732 3.05 14.43 1.96
N ILE A 733 3.42 13.28 2.54
CA ILE A 733 4.80 12.74 2.57
C ILE A 733 5.40 12.64 1.16
N LEU A 734 4.61 12.31 0.13
CA LEU A 734 5.07 12.19 -1.25
C LEU A 734 5.52 13.54 -1.85
N LEU A 735 5.06 14.68 -1.30
CA LEU A 735 5.54 16.01 -1.68
C LEU A 735 7.01 16.23 -1.32
N ASN A 736 7.58 15.45 -0.40
CA ASN A 736 8.98 15.52 -0.06
C ASN A 736 9.79 14.30 -0.53
N THR A 737 9.28 13.06 -0.38
CA THR A 737 10.04 11.87 -0.82
C THR A 737 10.10 11.74 -2.35
N MET A 738 8.98 11.93 -3.06
CA MET A 738 8.94 11.80 -4.53
C MET A 738 9.39 13.07 -5.27
N GLN A 739 10.06 14.02 -4.59
CA GLN A 739 10.62 15.21 -5.22
C GLN A 739 11.86 14.88 -6.07
N PRO A 740 12.11 15.58 -7.20
CA PRO A 740 13.31 15.38 -8.02
C PRO A 740 14.59 15.78 -7.27
N ILE A 741 15.68 15.06 -7.49
CA ILE A 741 16.98 15.37 -6.87
C ILE A 741 17.52 16.73 -7.34
N LYS A 742 18.16 17.50 -6.44
CA LYS A 742 18.65 18.85 -6.78
C LYS A 742 19.98 18.77 -7.54
N ASN A 743 20.21 19.78 -8.38
CA ASN A 743 21.34 19.89 -9.31
C ASN A 743 21.55 18.62 -10.17
N ASN A 744 20.44 18.05 -10.65
CA ASN A 744 20.44 16.84 -11.46
C ASN A 744 21.02 17.05 -12.88
N ILE A 745 20.94 18.26 -13.41
CA ILE A 745 21.78 18.77 -14.51
C ILE A 745 22.67 19.86 -13.90
N SER A 746 23.97 19.78 -14.19
CA SER A 746 25.00 20.73 -13.75
C SER A 746 26.15 20.71 -14.76
N LYS A 747 27.09 21.66 -14.67
CA LYS A 747 28.24 21.71 -15.60
C LYS A 747 29.22 20.57 -15.37
N GLU A 748 29.17 19.99 -14.18
CA GLU A 748 30.06 18.96 -13.65
C GLU A 748 29.50 17.55 -13.85
N SER A 749 28.18 17.38 -13.71
CA SER A 749 27.50 16.09 -13.89
C SER A 749 26.02 16.21 -14.28
N ILE A 750 25.51 15.20 -14.98
CA ILE A 750 24.07 14.98 -15.23
C ILE A 750 23.70 13.64 -14.64
N THR A 751 22.66 13.59 -13.81
CA THR A 751 22.23 12.40 -13.07
C THR A 751 20.73 12.19 -13.26
N TYR A 752 20.36 10.95 -13.57
CA TYR A 752 18.99 10.62 -13.99
C TYR A 752 18.68 9.13 -13.74
N PRO A 753 17.42 8.76 -13.46
CA PRO A 753 16.97 7.37 -13.44
C PRO A 753 16.80 6.82 -14.87
N SER A 754 17.07 5.54 -15.10
CA SER A 754 16.64 4.85 -16.34
C SER A 754 15.41 3.97 -16.17
N GLY A 755 15.14 3.54 -14.94
CA GLY A 755 13.93 2.81 -14.59
C GLY A 755 12.84 3.75 -14.07
N TYR A 756 12.23 3.37 -12.97
CA TYR A 756 11.13 4.09 -12.33
C TYR A 756 11.45 4.27 -10.85
N ARG A 757 11.27 5.47 -10.32
CA ARG A 757 11.22 5.66 -8.87
C ARG A 757 9.89 5.11 -8.38
N VAL A 758 9.93 4.12 -7.51
CA VAL A 758 8.74 3.57 -6.87
C VAL A 758 8.88 3.80 -5.37
N GLY A 759 8.04 4.68 -4.83
CA GLY A 759 7.93 4.93 -3.39
C GLY A 759 6.74 4.17 -2.84
N ILE A 760 6.91 3.54 -1.68
CA ILE A 760 5.85 2.83 -0.96
C ILE A 760 5.65 3.50 0.40
N ILE A 761 4.42 3.92 0.70
CA ILE A 761 3.98 4.27 2.06
C ILE A 761 3.16 3.10 2.61
N LYS A 762 3.52 2.61 3.80
CA LYS A 762 2.76 1.60 4.57
C LYS A 762 2.23 2.28 5.82
N PHE A 763 0.96 2.05 6.17
CA PHE A 763 0.41 2.44 7.47
C PHE A 763 -0.23 1.24 8.17
N LYS A 764 0.05 1.12 9.48
CA LYS A 764 -0.59 0.18 10.39
C LYS A 764 -1.11 0.93 11.63
N PRO A 765 -2.43 0.87 11.95
CA PRO A 765 -2.98 1.43 13.18
C PRO A 765 -2.58 0.61 14.41
N ALA A 766 -2.48 1.28 15.57
CA ALA A 766 -2.10 0.73 16.89
C ALA A 766 -3.14 -0.22 17.55
N TYR A 767 -3.83 -1.06 16.78
CA TYR A 767 -4.98 -1.81 17.31
C TYR A 767 -4.59 -2.97 18.24
N PHE A 768 -3.42 -3.59 18.03
CA PHE A 768 -2.84 -4.59 18.94
C PHE A 768 -1.45 -4.18 19.46
N SER A 769 -0.74 -3.32 18.73
CA SER A 769 0.56 -2.75 19.08
C SER A 769 0.44 -1.44 19.87
N GLU A 770 1.51 -1.05 20.57
CA GLU A 770 1.53 0.16 21.41
C GLU A 770 1.51 1.48 20.62
N ALA A 771 1.75 1.45 19.31
CA ALA A 771 2.04 2.63 18.51
C ALA A 771 1.63 2.46 17.04
N SER A 772 1.00 3.48 16.45
CA SER A 772 0.66 3.48 15.01
C SER A 772 1.92 3.69 14.18
N GLU A 773 2.12 2.87 13.15
CA GLU A 773 3.34 2.85 12.34
C GLU A 773 3.07 3.42 10.95
N VAL A 774 3.83 4.45 10.56
CA VAL A 774 3.95 4.91 9.16
C VAL A 774 5.38 4.61 8.72
N THR A 775 5.57 3.95 7.57
CA THR A 775 6.92 3.76 6.99
C THR A 775 6.95 4.14 5.51
N PHE A 776 8.10 4.62 5.04
CA PHE A 776 8.37 4.87 3.63
C PHE A 776 9.53 3.99 3.10
N ASP A 777 9.48 3.68 1.80
CA ASP A 777 10.42 2.78 1.13
C ASP A 777 10.58 3.14 -0.35
N TYR A 778 11.78 3.60 -0.76
CA TYR A 778 12.15 3.61 -2.18
C TYR A 778 12.55 2.18 -2.60
N LEU A 779 11.86 1.61 -3.59
CA LEU A 779 12.35 0.40 -4.23
C LEU A 779 13.60 0.68 -5.06
N PRO A 780 14.56 -0.27 -5.13
CA PRO A 780 15.74 -0.18 -5.98
C PRO A 780 15.41 -0.42 -7.46
N THR A 781 14.57 0.44 -8.05
CA THR A 781 14.02 0.33 -9.40
C THR A 781 14.39 1.51 -10.32
N SER A 782 14.85 2.63 -9.78
CA SER A 782 15.17 3.85 -10.54
C SER A 782 16.41 3.70 -11.41
N GLU A 783 17.39 2.89 -10.99
CA GLU A 783 18.66 2.69 -11.71
C GLU A 783 19.35 4.02 -12.04
N TYR A 784 19.37 4.96 -11.09
CA TYR A 784 20.09 6.24 -11.20
C TYR A 784 21.51 6.02 -11.69
N LYS A 785 21.95 6.89 -12.60
CA LYS A 785 23.34 6.98 -13.06
C LYS A 785 23.71 8.42 -13.39
N SER A 786 25.00 8.72 -13.34
CA SER A 786 25.55 9.99 -13.78
C SER A 786 26.37 9.87 -15.08
N LEU A 787 26.41 10.95 -15.84
CA LEU A 787 27.49 11.28 -16.79
C LEU A 787 28.23 12.52 -16.31
N THR A 788 29.50 12.65 -16.70
CA THR A 788 30.36 13.83 -16.44
C THR A 788 31.02 14.26 -17.75
N PRO A 789 31.52 15.50 -17.91
CA PRO A 789 32.22 15.92 -19.12
C PRO A 789 33.45 15.07 -19.47
N SER A 790 34.08 14.45 -18.47
CA SER A 790 35.24 13.55 -18.64
C SER A 790 34.89 12.09 -18.92
N GLY A 791 33.62 11.70 -18.77
CA GLY A 791 33.18 10.30 -18.83
C GLY A 791 33.59 9.44 -17.62
N ARG A 792 34.39 9.96 -16.67
CA ARG A 792 34.85 9.25 -15.46
C ARG A 792 34.04 9.66 -14.22
N ASN A 793 34.29 8.99 -13.09
CA ASN A 793 33.68 9.25 -11.77
C ASN A 793 32.15 9.13 -11.71
N ALA A 794 31.49 8.54 -12.72
CA ALA A 794 30.04 8.39 -12.80
C ALA A 794 29.42 7.70 -11.57
N PHE A 795 30.11 6.70 -11.01
CA PHE A 795 29.71 6.00 -9.79
C PHE A 795 29.67 6.93 -8.56
N ILE A 796 30.74 7.70 -8.36
CA ILE A 796 30.89 8.65 -7.25
C ILE A 796 29.83 9.74 -7.31
N GLU A 797 29.63 10.33 -8.49
CA GLU A 797 28.60 11.35 -8.70
C GLU A 797 27.19 10.79 -8.49
N THR A 798 26.91 9.55 -8.90
CA THR A 798 25.60 8.92 -8.64
C THR A 798 25.40 8.75 -7.14
N THR A 799 26.40 8.28 -6.41
CA THR A 799 26.35 8.11 -4.94
C THR A 799 26.03 9.44 -4.25
N ARG A 800 26.77 10.51 -4.59
CA ARG A 800 26.58 11.87 -4.04
C ARG A 800 25.21 12.46 -4.32
N LYS A 801 24.69 12.25 -5.53
CA LYS A 801 23.39 12.81 -5.95
C LYS A 801 22.22 12.03 -5.37
N THR A 802 22.33 10.70 -5.25
CA THR A 802 21.30 9.83 -4.65
C THR A 802 21.30 9.85 -3.11
N ALA A 803 22.41 10.23 -2.46
CA ALA A 803 22.47 10.52 -1.03
C ALA A 803 21.47 11.60 -0.55
N GLN A 804 20.95 12.44 -1.47
CA GLN A 804 19.85 13.36 -1.17
C GLN A 804 18.56 12.63 -0.76
N LEU A 805 18.32 11.41 -1.25
CA LEU A 805 17.15 10.60 -0.90
C LEU A 805 17.21 10.19 0.58
N ALA A 806 18.36 9.70 1.04
CA ALA A 806 18.57 9.33 2.43
C ALA A 806 18.46 10.51 3.42
N LEU A 807 18.81 11.73 2.99
CA LEU A 807 18.58 12.93 3.78
C LEU A 807 17.10 13.34 3.82
N LEU A 808 16.35 13.15 2.72
CA LEU A 808 14.90 13.42 2.70
C LEU A 808 14.12 12.50 3.63
N GLU A 809 14.65 11.31 3.93
CA GLU A 809 14.09 10.39 4.92
C GLU A 809 14.34 10.90 6.35
N GLU A 810 15.57 11.28 6.70
CA GLU A 810 16.00 11.77 8.05
C GLU A 810 15.30 13.09 8.47
N GLU A 811 14.78 13.89 7.53
CA GLU A 811 14.04 15.14 7.84
C GLU A 811 12.50 14.93 7.91
N ILE A 812 12.00 13.71 7.65
CA ILE A 812 10.57 13.35 7.71
C ILE A 812 10.31 12.29 8.81
N PHE A 813 11.27 11.40 9.05
CA PHE A 813 11.11 10.24 9.91
C PHE A 813 12.14 10.17 11.04
N ASP A 814 11.68 9.82 12.24
CA ASP A 814 12.50 9.73 13.46
C ASP A 814 13.48 8.54 13.39
N LYS A 815 13.00 7.42 12.83
CA LYS A 815 13.74 6.18 12.69
C LYS A 815 14.11 5.96 11.22
N THR A 816 15.37 6.17 10.88
CA THR A 816 15.92 5.94 9.53
C THR A 816 17.22 5.14 9.60
N ALA A 817 17.72 4.70 8.44
CA ALA A 817 19.07 4.15 8.37
C ALA A 817 20.15 5.19 8.76
N MET A 818 19.87 6.49 8.66
CA MET A 818 20.78 7.56 9.10
C MET A 818 20.76 7.76 10.62
N SER A 819 19.59 7.80 11.25
CA SER A 819 19.50 7.92 12.71
C SER A 819 20.00 6.65 13.42
N GLU A 820 19.73 5.44 12.89
CA GLU A 820 20.27 4.18 13.43
C GLU A 820 21.80 4.06 13.26
N LEU A 821 22.38 4.43 12.10
CA LEU A 821 23.81 4.20 11.81
C LEU A 821 24.75 5.36 12.18
N LYS A 822 24.22 6.48 12.67
CA LYS A 822 24.91 7.77 12.90
C LYS A 822 26.29 7.69 13.59
N ASN A 823 26.45 6.77 14.54
CA ASN A 823 27.67 6.56 15.33
C ASN A 823 28.29 5.16 15.13
N SER A 824 27.81 4.38 14.15
CA SER A 824 28.23 2.99 13.92
C SER A 824 29.60 2.91 13.26
N LYS A 825 30.39 1.87 13.59
CA LYS A 825 31.64 1.58 12.88
C LYS A 825 31.30 0.80 11.61
N LEU A 826 31.10 1.50 10.49
CA LEU A 826 30.71 0.86 9.23
C LEU A 826 31.83 0.00 8.60
N VAL A 827 31.46 -1.18 8.12
CA VAL A 827 32.31 -2.12 7.34
C VAL A 827 31.56 -2.65 6.12
N LEU A 828 32.30 -3.10 5.09
CA LEU A 828 31.73 -3.57 3.83
C LEU A 828 31.50 -5.10 3.81
N ASN A 829 30.27 -5.51 3.52
CA ASN A 829 29.85 -6.92 3.44
C ASN A 829 30.73 -7.80 2.52
N GLN A 830 31.22 -7.27 1.39
CA GLN A 830 32.02 -8.05 0.43
C GLN A 830 33.41 -8.43 0.95
N ASP A 831 34.02 -7.62 1.82
CA ASP A 831 35.35 -7.90 2.37
C ASP A 831 35.26 -8.82 3.61
N VAL A 832 34.30 -8.57 4.51
CA VAL A 832 34.26 -9.22 5.84
C VAL A 832 33.39 -10.49 5.94
N SER A 833 32.54 -10.81 4.94
CA SER A 833 31.54 -11.90 4.99
C SER A 833 32.05 -13.34 5.19
N ARG A 834 33.37 -13.52 5.36
CA ARG A 834 34.03 -14.83 5.59
C ARG A 834 34.79 -14.91 6.91
N GLU A 835 34.78 -13.84 7.71
CA GLU A 835 35.50 -13.79 8.99
C GLU A 835 34.70 -14.51 10.10
N GLU A 836 35.40 -15.08 11.08
CA GLU A 836 34.77 -15.92 12.13
C GLU A 836 33.79 -15.13 13.01
N GLU A 837 34.00 -13.81 13.16
CA GLU A 837 33.11 -12.91 13.90
C GLU A 837 31.71 -12.76 13.29
N TYR A 838 31.54 -13.00 11.97
CA TYR A 838 30.23 -13.00 11.31
C TYR A 838 29.64 -14.41 11.10
N SER A 839 30.24 -15.43 11.73
CA SER A 839 29.75 -16.82 11.66
C SER A 839 28.47 -17.04 12.46
N SER A 840 27.74 -18.13 12.15
CA SER A 840 26.54 -18.54 12.89
C SER A 840 26.77 -18.84 14.36
N ARG A 841 28.02 -19.13 14.74
CA ARG A 841 28.43 -19.36 16.12
C ARG A 841 28.53 -18.08 16.95
N VAL A 842 28.82 -16.94 16.30
CA VAL A 842 29.03 -15.64 16.97
C VAL A 842 27.77 -14.79 16.88
N LEU A 843 27.15 -14.68 15.70
CA LEU A 843 25.94 -13.87 15.50
C LEU A 843 24.64 -14.54 15.99
N ALA A 844 24.69 -15.83 16.36
CA ALA A 844 23.57 -16.61 16.90
C ALA A 844 22.26 -16.39 16.11
N GLU A 845 21.19 -15.93 16.77
CA GLU A 845 19.87 -15.67 16.17
C GLU A 845 19.94 -14.60 15.05
N SER A 846 20.73 -13.54 15.26
CA SER A 846 20.95 -12.49 14.26
C SER A 846 21.70 -12.98 13.02
N TYR A 847 22.41 -14.12 13.07
CA TYR A 847 23.14 -14.66 11.91
C TYR A 847 22.25 -14.77 10.67
N ARG A 848 21.00 -15.23 10.82
CA ARG A 848 20.10 -15.42 9.69
C ARG A 848 19.71 -14.09 9.04
N TYR A 849 19.52 -13.05 9.84
CA TYR A 849 19.28 -11.70 9.34
C TYR A 849 20.46 -11.20 8.49
N PHE A 850 21.66 -11.18 9.07
CA PHE A 850 22.84 -10.70 8.38
C PHE A 850 23.20 -11.56 7.18
N ARG A 851 23.03 -12.89 7.25
CA ARG A 851 23.20 -13.79 6.09
C ARG A 851 22.30 -13.39 4.93
N GLU A 852 20.98 -13.32 5.14
CA GLU A 852 20.02 -13.13 4.03
C GLU A 852 19.94 -11.68 3.55
N LYS A 853 19.96 -10.70 4.45
CA LYS A 853 19.77 -9.29 4.11
C LYS A 853 21.10 -8.59 3.81
N VAL A 854 22.21 -8.94 4.49
CA VAL A 854 23.52 -8.25 4.36
C VAL A 854 24.55 -9.03 3.52
N PHE A 855 24.94 -10.25 3.88
CA PHE A 855 26.03 -10.99 3.20
C PHE A 855 25.61 -11.64 1.88
N ARG A 856 24.32 -11.94 1.66
CA ARG A 856 23.84 -12.53 0.40
C ARG A 856 23.78 -11.50 -0.73
N GLY A 857 24.29 -11.93 -1.90
CA GLY A 857 24.27 -11.18 -3.16
C GLY A 857 25.51 -10.33 -3.42
N GLY A 858 25.69 -9.91 -4.67
CA GLY A 858 26.86 -9.11 -5.12
C GLY A 858 26.70 -7.59 -4.94
N VAL A 859 25.79 -7.13 -4.08
CA VAL A 859 25.54 -5.69 -3.82
C VAL A 859 26.44 -5.22 -2.69
N LEU A 860 26.97 -4.00 -2.80
CA LEU A 860 27.79 -3.37 -1.77
C LEU A 860 26.87 -2.92 -0.63
N LYS A 861 27.18 -3.35 0.60
CA LYS A 861 26.40 -2.96 1.79
C LYS A 861 27.34 -2.59 2.93
N LEU A 862 27.23 -1.34 3.38
CA LEU A 862 27.95 -0.82 4.54
C LEU A 862 27.05 -0.94 5.77
N PHE A 863 27.45 -1.76 6.74
CA PHE A 863 26.67 -2.10 7.93
C PHE A 863 27.53 -1.95 9.18
N ASP A 864 26.91 -1.93 10.37
CA ASP A 864 27.63 -1.83 11.64
C ASP A 864 28.50 -3.08 11.91
N ALA A 865 29.78 -2.87 12.21
CA ALA A 865 30.75 -3.93 12.45
C ALA A 865 30.48 -4.77 13.70
N SER A 866 29.67 -4.31 14.65
CA SER A 866 29.27 -5.17 15.78
C SER A 866 28.15 -6.15 15.40
N ALA A 867 27.52 -5.98 14.24
CA ALA A 867 26.35 -6.72 13.77
C ALA A 867 25.20 -6.75 14.80
N VAL A 868 25.07 -5.69 15.60
CA VAL A 868 23.93 -5.46 16.51
C VAL A 868 22.86 -4.63 15.80
N ILE A 869 23.25 -3.55 15.12
CA ILE A 869 22.34 -2.70 14.35
C ILE A 869 22.05 -3.38 13.01
N LYS A 870 20.76 -3.58 12.71
CA LYS A 870 20.29 -4.32 11.53
C LYS A 870 20.14 -3.45 10.28
N SER A 871 20.07 -2.13 10.41
CA SER A 871 20.11 -1.21 9.27
C SER A 871 21.45 -1.26 8.51
N PHE A 872 21.42 -0.95 7.22
CA PHE A 872 22.62 -0.85 6.39
C PHE A 872 22.43 0.10 5.20
N TRP A 873 23.52 0.68 4.71
CA TRP A 873 23.55 1.42 3.45
C TRP A 873 23.71 0.45 2.28
N ARG A 874 22.86 0.55 1.26
CA ARG A 874 22.92 -0.24 0.02
C ARG A 874 23.44 0.64 -1.12
N ILE A 875 24.58 0.26 -1.72
CA ILE A 875 25.12 0.93 -2.92
C ILE A 875 25.10 -0.06 -4.10
N ASP A 876 24.52 0.34 -5.23
CA ASP A 876 24.56 -0.49 -6.45
C ASP A 876 25.99 -0.58 -7.00
N PRO A 877 26.56 -1.78 -7.20
CA PRO A 877 27.96 -1.97 -7.62
C PRO A 877 28.24 -1.54 -9.07
N LYS A 878 27.21 -1.23 -9.88
CA LYS A 878 27.35 -0.84 -11.29
C LYS A 878 27.11 0.65 -11.53
N THR A 879 26.21 1.27 -10.76
CA THR A 879 25.89 2.70 -10.95
C THR A 879 26.30 3.60 -9.80
N GLY A 880 26.46 3.09 -8.57
CA GLY A 880 26.66 3.91 -7.37
C GLY A 880 25.36 4.42 -6.73
N GLU A 881 24.18 3.98 -7.21
CA GLU A 881 22.89 4.35 -6.61
C GLU A 881 22.79 3.89 -5.15
N LEU A 882 22.64 4.86 -4.22
CA LEU A 882 22.65 4.68 -2.77
C LEU A 882 21.22 4.73 -2.19
N TYR A 883 20.93 3.85 -1.23
CA TYR A 883 19.74 3.86 -0.38
C TYR A 883 20.09 3.54 1.07
N GLY A 884 19.28 4.02 2.01
CA GLY A 884 19.13 3.36 3.31
C GLY A 884 18.42 2.02 3.18
N VAL A 885 18.56 1.17 4.21
CA VAL A 885 17.70 0.00 4.43
C VAL A 885 17.53 -0.18 5.94
N LEU A 886 16.28 -0.21 6.41
CA LEU A 886 15.86 -0.45 7.80
C LEU A 886 15.79 -1.95 8.14
N PRO A 887 15.62 -2.33 9.42
CA PRO A 887 15.61 -3.73 9.83
C PRO A 887 14.54 -4.61 9.16
N ASP A 888 13.35 -4.08 8.85
CA ASP A 888 12.29 -4.84 8.15
C ASP A 888 12.57 -5.00 6.63
N GLY A 889 13.53 -4.26 6.08
CA GLY A 889 13.87 -4.22 4.67
C GLY A 889 13.19 -3.11 3.87
N THR A 890 12.47 -2.19 4.53
CA THR A 890 12.06 -0.90 3.93
C THR A 890 13.28 0.01 3.71
N GLY A 891 13.22 0.87 2.69
CA GLY A 891 14.34 1.70 2.27
C GLY A 891 14.48 3.06 2.96
N GLY A 892 13.41 3.62 3.55
CA GLY A 892 13.38 5.08 3.77
C GLY A 892 12.52 5.64 4.91
N GLY A 893 12.65 5.06 6.09
CA GLY A 893 12.22 5.70 7.34
C GLY A 893 10.85 5.27 7.86
N GLY A 894 10.61 5.48 9.16
CA GLY A 894 9.28 5.34 9.76
C GLY A 894 9.12 6.00 11.12
N ASN A 895 7.86 6.28 11.49
CA ASN A 895 7.47 6.94 12.75
C ASN A 895 6.52 6.04 13.54
N SER A 896 6.74 5.92 14.85
CA SER A 896 5.95 5.11 15.76
C SER A 896 5.20 6.00 16.76
N HIS A 897 3.88 6.05 16.63
CA HIS A 897 3.00 6.98 17.33
C HIS A 897 2.33 6.31 18.53
N TYR A 898 2.97 6.34 19.70
CA TYR A 898 2.48 5.71 20.93
C TYR A 898 1.05 6.13 21.31
N GLU A 899 0.11 5.20 21.27
CA GLU A 899 -1.26 5.32 21.78
C GLU A 899 -1.78 3.94 22.21
N GLN A 900 -2.09 3.79 23.51
CA GLN A 900 -2.66 2.55 24.03
C GLN A 900 -4.17 2.47 23.76
N LEU A 901 -4.56 1.87 22.64
CA LEU A 901 -5.97 1.63 22.28
C LEU A 901 -6.65 0.51 23.09
N GLN A 902 -5.98 -0.08 24.09
CA GLN A 902 -6.46 -1.25 24.83
C GLN A 902 -7.42 -0.95 26.00
N HIS A 903 -7.66 0.34 26.34
CA HIS A 903 -8.49 0.72 27.49
C HIS A 903 -9.79 1.43 27.11
N LEU A 904 -10.77 0.59 26.75
CA LEU A 904 -12.20 0.85 26.63
C LEU A 904 -12.72 2.03 27.46
N GLN A 905 -13.26 3.04 26.79
CA GLN A 905 -14.64 3.48 27.13
C GLN A 905 -15.40 4.23 26.04
N ALA A 906 -14.76 4.62 24.94
CA ALA A 906 -15.43 5.30 23.83
C ALA A 906 -15.03 4.68 22.50
N VAL A 907 -15.88 3.76 22.01
CA VAL A 907 -15.75 3.14 20.67
C VAL A 907 -15.69 4.21 19.58
N VAL A 908 -16.35 5.36 19.80
CA VAL A 908 -16.29 6.55 18.94
C VAL A 908 -14.89 7.18 18.97
N ASP A 909 -14.39 7.63 20.13
CA ASP A 909 -13.03 8.19 20.26
C ASP A 909 -11.92 7.28 19.71
N GLU A 910 -12.01 5.98 19.95
CA GLU A 910 -11.04 4.98 19.49
C GLU A 910 -11.05 4.89 17.95
N TYR A 911 -12.24 4.89 17.33
CA TYR A 911 -12.39 4.95 15.87
C TYR A 911 -11.89 6.29 15.31
N GLU A 912 -12.18 7.40 15.99
CA GLU A 912 -11.76 8.74 15.56
C GLU A 912 -10.24 8.91 15.58
N LYS A 913 -9.55 8.44 16.62
CA LYS A 913 -8.08 8.50 16.71
C LYS A 913 -7.40 7.63 15.65
N VAL A 914 -7.93 6.43 15.41
CA VAL A 914 -7.47 5.56 14.31
C VAL A 914 -7.68 6.25 12.96
N VAL A 915 -8.88 6.78 12.69
CA VAL A 915 -9.23 7.23 11.34
C VAL A 915 -8.76 8.64 11.00
N ALA A 916 -8.65 9.54 11.98
CA ALA A 916 -7.92 10.80 11.81
C ALA A 916 -6.42 10.58 11.50
N ARG A 917 -5.88 9.39 11.81
CA ARG A 917 -4.54 8.96 11.36
C ARG A 917 -4.56 8.19 10.05
N MET A 918 -5.65 7.48 9.72
CA MET A 918 -5.81 6.85 8.39
C MET A 918 -5.98 7.88 7.26
N ASN A 919 -6.43 9.10 7.57
CA ASN A 919 -6.47 10.20 6.61
C ASN A 919 -5.07 10.67 6.14
N LEU A 920 -3.97 10.11 6.66
CA LEU A 920 -2.63 10.09 6.01
C LEU A 920 -2.61 9.41 4.62
N GLY A 921 -3.75 8.88 4.15
CA GLY A 921 -4.00 8.65 2.74
C GLY A 921 -4.89 7.44 2.41
N MET A 922 -5.63 6.93 3.40
CA MET A 922 -6.27 5.61 3.31
C MET A 922 -7.69 5.64 3.86
N GLY A 923 -8.63 5.93 2.96
CA GLY A 923 -10.05 5.82 3.28
C GLY A 923 -10.50 4.37 3.53
N ILE A 924 -11.26 4.17 4.61
CA ILE A 924 -12.04 2.96 4.90
C ILE A 924 -13.20 2.85 3.89
N ALA A 925 -13.06 1.98 2.90
CA ALA A 925 -14.12 1.75 1.94
C ALA A 925 -15.24 0.86 2.49
N GLY A 926 -16.45 1.41 2.56
CA GLY A 926 -17.70 0.68 2.80
C GLY A 926 -18.36 0.17 1.51
N VAL A 927 -19.32 -0.76 1.64
CA VAL A 927 -19.94 -1.42 0.48
C VAL A 927 -21.03 -0.55 -0.15
N GLY A 928 -20.62 0.31 -1.09
CA GLY A 928 -21.49 1.23 -1.84
C GLY A 928 -21.43 1.04 -3.36
N GLY A 929 -21.77 -0.15 -3.87
CA GLY A 929 -21.81 -0.44 -5.32
C GLY A 929 -20.45 -0.83 -5.91
N LEU A 930 -20.37 -2.05 -6.47
CA LEU A 930 -19.14 -2.76 -6.81
C LEU A 930 -18.21 -2.13 -7.87
N ALA A 931 -18.62 -1.06 -8.55
CA ALA A 931 -17.73 -0.25 -9.40
C ALA A 931 -17.36 1.10 -8.76
N VAL A 932 -18.25 1.66 -7.96
CA VAL A 932 -18.15 3.02 -7.39
C VAL A 932 -17.06 3.06 -6.31
N GLY A 933 -17.14 2.13 -5.34
CA GLY A 933 -16.23 2.06 -4.19
C GLY A 933 -14.80 1.63 -4.50
N ILE A 934 -14.44 1.45 -5.78
CA ILE A 934 -13.08 1.11 -6.19
C ILE A 934 -12.21 2.36 -6.37
N VAL A 935 -12.78 3.47 -6.84
CA VAL A 935 -12.06 4.75 -7.02
C VAL A 935 -12.22 5.67 -5.80
N ALA A 936 -13.30 5.51 -5.05
CA ALA A 936 -13.63 6.32 -3.89
C ALA A 936 -12.83 5.92 -2.64
N THR A 937 -11.90 6.79 -2.19
CA THR A 937 -11.39 6.71 -0.81
C THR A 937 -12.40 7.36 0.15
N TYR A 938 -13.18 6.56 0.87
CA TYR A 938 -14.18 7.01 1.84
C TYR A 938 -13.59 7.15 3.26
N SER A 939 -13.94 8.16 4.07
CA SER A 939 -13.37 8.30 5.43
C SER A 939 -14.36 8.73 6.52
N LEU A 940 -13.94 8.50 7.77
CA LEU A 940 -14.42 8.95 9.09
C LEU A 940 -15.93 9.08 9.35
N THR A 941 -16.64 9.86 8.55
CA THR A 941 -17.90 10.50 8.96
C THR A 941 -19.13 9.72 8.64
N LEU A 942 -19.04 8.90 7.59
CA LEU A 942 -19.78 7.66 7.53
C LEU A 942 -19.87 7.05 8.94
N VAL A 943 -18.75 6.82 9.63
CA VAL A 943 -18.69 6.18 10.96
C VAL A 943 -19.23 7.02 12.15
N ARG A 944 -19.37 8.34 12.01
CA ARG A 944 -20.12 9.16 13.02
C ARG A 944 -21.62 9.19 12.74
N LEU A 945 -22.03 9.38 11.49
CA LEU A 945 -23.42 9.29 11.03
C LEU A 945 -24.04 7.93 11.42
N TYR A 946 -23.21 6.90 11.39
CA TYR A 946 -23.38 5.53 11.87
C TYR A 946 -23.62 5.39 13.37
N ALA A 947 -22.76 5.95 14.22
CA ALA A 947 -22.98 5.93 15.67
C ALA A 947 -24.34 6.56 16.04
N PHE A 948 -24.71 7.64 15.36
CA PHE A 948 -25.97 8.37 15.57
C PHE A 948 -27.21 7.65 15.00
N ALA A 949 -27.13 7.10 13.77
CA ALA A 949 -28.19 6.23 13.24
C ALA A 949 -28.43 5.01 14.15
N SER A 950 -27.37 4.49 14.78
CA SER A 950 -27.45 3.39 15.73
C SER A 950 -28.05 3.79 17.06
N GLU A 951 -27.66 4.94 17.62
CA GLU A 951 -28.28 5.48 18.83
C GLU A 951 -29.78 5.68 18.63
N ALA A 952 -30.19 6.30 17.51
CA ALA A 952 -31.60 6.46 17.14
C ALA A 952 -32.35 5.12 17.04
N ILE A 953 -31.74 4.08 16.46
CA ILE A 953 -32.34 2.74 16.35
C ILE A 953 -32.39 2.02 17.72
N ILE A 954 -31.37 2.19 18.57
CA ILE A 954 -31.26 1.58 19.89
C ILE A 954 -32.24 2.21 20.89
N LEU A 955 -32.41 3.53 20.85
CA LEU A 955 -33.40 4.29 21.63
C LEU A 955 -34.83 4.18 21.06
N MET A 956 -34.96 3.68 19.83
CA MET A 956 -36.19 3.71 19.01
C MET A 956 -36.76 5.13 18.81
N ASP A 957 -35.87 6.13 18.82
CA ASP A 957 -36.21 7.55 18.68
C ASP A 957 -35.27 8.23 17.69
N ALA A 958 -35.79 8.56 16.51
CA ALA A 958 -35.04 9.26 15.47
C ALA A 958 -35.21 10.79 15.51
N SER A 959 -35.86 11.35 16.54
CA SER A 959 -36.15 12.80 16.60
C SER A 959 -34.91 13.69 16.65
N ASN A 960 -33.79 13.18 17.16
CA ASN A 960 -32.50 13.88 17.18
C ASN A 960 -31.58 13.50 16.00
N LEU A 961 -31.99 12.56 15.13
CA LEU A 961 -31.08 11.96 14.15
C LEU A 961 -30.56 12.97 13.12
N ASP A 962 -31.40 13.89 12.65
CA ASP A 962 -30.97 14.92 11.69
C ASP A 962 -29.98 15.93 12.30
N ASP A 963 -30.15 16.30 13.57
CA ASP A 963 -29.24 17.17 14.33
C ASP A 963 -27.90 16.47 14.61
N GLN A 964 -27.95 15.19 14.99
CA GLN A 964 -26.75 14.37 15.15
C GLN A 964 -26.03 14.13 13.81
N ILE A 965 -26.78 13.95 12.72
CA ILE A 965 -26.22 13.87 11.37
C ILE A 965 -25.52 15.18 10.98
N ALA A 966 -26.12 16.32 11.32
CA ALA A 966 -25.49 17.63 11.18
C ALA A 966 -24.18 17.70 12.00
N GLN A 967 -24.19 17.24 13.25
CA GLN A 967 -22.99 17.21 14.10
C GLN A 967 -21.88 16.31 13.52
N ALA A 968 -22.17 15.10 13.04
CA ALA A 968 -21.19 14.22 12.42
C ALA A 968 -20.51 14.85 11.19
N LEU A 969 -21.30 15.51 10.34
CA LEU A 969 -20.85 16.21 9.15
C LEU A 969 -20.11 17.51 9.49
N GLN A 970 -20.57 18.25 10.49
CA GLN A 970 -19.91 19.45 11.01
C GLN A 970 -18.56 19.10 11.63
N GLU A 971 -18.47 18.03 12.42
CA GLU A 971 -17.20 17.55 12.94
C GLU A 971 -16.32 16.89 11.87
N LEU A 972 -16.87 16.42 10.73
CA LEU A 972 -16.05 16.14 9.54
C LEU A 972 -15.47 17.41 8.96
N ALA A 973 -16.31 18.43 8.75
CA ALA A 973 -15.85 19.70 8.22
C ALA A 973 -14.77 20.27 9.14
N CYS A 974 -14.95 20.20 10.47
CA CYS A 974 -13.92 20.53 11.45
C CYS A 974 -12.69 19.61 11.38
N ASN A 975 -12.81 18.30 11.16
CA ASN A 975 -11.65 17.38 11.14
C ASN A 975 -10.87 17.38 9.81
N VAL A 976 -11.56 17.50 8.67
CA VAL A 976 -10.92 17.75 7.37
C VAL A 976 -10.35 19.16 7.34
N TYR A 977 -11.04 20.19 7.85
CA TYR A 977 -10.45 21.53 8.04
C TYR A 977 -9.24 21.50 8.99
N LYS A 978 -9.30 20.71 10.07
CA LYS A 978 -8.15 20.46 10.93
C LYS A 978 -7.02 19.84 10.14
N GLU A 979 -7.17 18.73 9.42
CA GLU A 979 -6.06 18.13 8.67
C GLU A 979 -5.54 19.04 7.56
N ILE A 980 -6.44 19.72 6.85
CA ILE A 980 -6.07 20.80 5.95
C ILE A 980 -5.13 21.79 6.65
N LEU A 981 -5.34 22.10 7.93
CA LEU A 981 -4.50 22.94 8.80
C LEU A 981 -3.44 22.20 9.65
N TYR A 982 -3.36 20.86 9.66
CA TYR A 982 -2.65 20.07 10.68
C TYR A 982 -2.15 18.67 10.22
N ALA A 983 -2.17 18.31 8.93
CA ALA A 983 -1.90 16.95 8.41
C ALA A 983 -0.46 16.40 8.63
N THR A 984 0.33 17.00 9.52
CA THR A 984 1.73 16.65 9.79
C THR A 984 2.05 16.77 11.28
N LEU A 985 1.31 16.03 12.12
CA LEU A 985 1.49 16.00 13.58
C LEU A 985 1.63 14.57 14.12
N GLY A 986 2.61 14.39 15.01
CA GLY A 986 2.79 13.19 15.83
C GLY A 986 1.85 13.15 17.05
N PRO A 987 2.12 12.27 18.03
CA PRO A 987 1.34 12.20 19.27
C PRO A 987 1.50 13.47 20.12
N VAL A 988 0.48 13.80 20.91
CA VAL A 988 0.56 14.94 21.83
C VAL A 988 1.45 14.59 23.02
N GLY A 989 2.71 15.03 22.94
CA GLY A 989 3.58 15.23 24.10
C GLY A 989 4.54 14.09 24.44
N GLU A 990 5.70 14.03 23.76
CA GLU A 990 7.00 13.91 24.44
C GLU A 990 8.22 14.32 23.57
N GLY A 991 8.26 15.57 23.08
CA GLY A 991 9.52 16.33 23.05
C GLY A 991 10.18 16.75 21.73
N MET A 992 9.49 16.84 20.59
CA MET A 992 10.05 17.41 19.34
C MET A 992 9.65 18.88 19.13
N ASN A 993 10.26 19.70 19.98
CA ASN A 993 10.00 21.13 20.15
C ASN A 993 10.25 21.99 18.88
N GLY A 994 9.21 22.22 18.08
CA GLY A 994 9.23 23.21 16.98
C GLY A 994 7.84 23.58 16.49
N ILE A 995 7.03 22.57 16.14
CA ILE A 995 5.62 22.73 15.74
C ILE A 995 4.67 22.30 16.88
N GLU A 996 5.12 21.46 17.82
CA GLU A 996 4.30 20.94 18.93
C GLU A 996 3.83 22.04 19.91
N ASN A 997 4.74 22.91 20.38
CA ASN A 997 4.40 23.99 21.33
C ASN A 997 3.43 25.04 20.75
N LEU A 998 3.35 25.13 19.42
CA LEU A 998 2.51 26.04 18.67
C LEU A 998 1.02 25.84 19.04
N ILE A 999 0.59 24.57 19.06
CA ILE A 999 -0.82 24.18 19.13
C ILE A 999 -1.35 24.27 20.57
N GLY A 1000 -0.47 24.11 21.57
CA GLY A 1000 -0.78 24.44 22.97
C GLY A 1000 -1.08 25.93 23.22
N SER A 1001 -0.84 26.81 22.24
CA SER A 1001 -1.10 28.25 22.34
C SER A 1001 -2.19 28.80 21.40
N ILE A 1002 -2.76 28.02 20.47
CA ILE A 1002 -3.78 28.48 19.50
C ILE A 1002 -5.21 28.45 20.12
N GLY A 1003 -5.31 28.80 21.41
CA GLY A 1003 -6.59 28.99 22.10
C GLY A 1003 -7.22 30.34 21.76
N GLY A 1004 -7.91 30.45 20.62
CA GLY A 1004 -8.58 31.69 20.20
C GLY A 1004 -9.71 31.47 19.19
N ASP A 1005 -10.86 32.10 19.44
CA ASP A 1005 -12.12 31.87 18.73
C ASP A 1005 -12.14 32.41 17.27
N PHE A 1006 -11.60 31.64 16.33
CA PHE A 1006 -11.83 31.84 14.88
C PHE A 1006 -12.01 30.52 14.14
N SER A 1007 -13.25 30.23 13.76
CA SER A 1007 -13.59 29.09 12.91
C SER A 1007 -14.72 29.46 11.93
N PHE A 1008 -14.63 28.96 10.69
CA PHE A 1008 -15.60 29.28 9.61
C PHE A 1008 -16.88 28.45 9.66
N VAL A 1009 -16.87 27.38 10.46
CA VAL A 1009 -18.01 26.64 11.00
C VAL A 1009 -17.85 26.68 12.51
N SER A 1010 -18.89 26.58 13.34
CA SER A 1010 -18.69 26.56 14.80
C SER A 1010 -18.07 25.23 15.26
N CYS A 1011 -16.74 25.20 15.27
CA CYS A 1011 -15.88 24.20 15.91
C CYS A 1011 -15.40 24.78 17.25
#